data_AF-A0A1G9V0M5-F1
#
_entry.id   AF-A0A1G9V0M5-F1
#
_cell.length_a   1.000
_cell.length_b   1.000
_cell.length_c   1.000
_cell.angle_alpha   90.00
_cell.angle_beta   90.00
_cell.angle_gamma   90.00
#
_symmetry.space_group_name_H-M   'P 1'
#
loop_
_entity.id
_entity.type
_entity.pdbx_description
1 polymer ?
#
loop_
_entity_poly.entity_id
_entity_poly.type
_entity_poly.pdbx_seq_one_letter_code
_entity_poly.pdbx_strand_id
1 'polypeptide(L)'
;MNKQQLAAKIWESANQMRSKIEANEYKDYILGFIFYKYLSEKQIQFAKNQDFTQEDIEALSEEDTETVDFIKKNIGYFIAYDDLFSTWISAGKDFDVSNVREALSAFSRLISPKHKKLFDGIFNTLETGLSKLGDTAAKQTKAIADLLHLIKSIPMDGKQDYDVLGFIYEYLIEKFAANAGKKAGEFYTPHEVSVLISEIISDHLKDRKQIEIYDSCSGSASLLINIGNSIAKYMDDENNIKYYAQELKQNTYNLTRMNLVMRGILPTNIQTRNGDTLEDDWPFFDENDPVHTYNTLYLDAVVSNPPYSQKWTPTNKEADPRYARFGLAPKTKADFAFLLHDLYHLKPDGIMNIVLPHGVLFRGGEEGKIRKQLIEKNHIDAIIGLPSGIFFGTGIPTIIIVLKQKRTNTDTLIIDASKGFLKDGKNNKLRASDIRRIADAVRDRANIHKFSRTVERDEIRNNEYNLNIPRYVDSSEPAEKWDIYASMFGGIPVNEIDELHKYWDAFTELREALFERTTAVNAKLKVTAIKESIVNHANVTAFANAYTQAFKDFDQYLSQQLVSNTAAVKVNKEKTILSNEIFKRLETIPLIDKYEAYQLLDDNWETIKVDLEIIQTEGFDAARVVDPNMVMKKKNGKETEVQEGWKGRIMPFTLVQERYLSKELEALTINESRLTAIATEIDEIIEALPEEEKDSSLLNDKSDAFVAKELNEVVKEAYAEVETPEINAIKAYQELLDNKARKLEKETFIKANKAIQWSAMDANKDGTYSKTTVNKYLSQLQSVFTFKEDTFEYQVVKASQLLIEQKDLKAKIKKEAAALHMLTKETIENLTDAQINDLLEHKWVQPLVKALENMPDAIIDTLSRKLQQLTDKYATTYSDVAKDIKQAENELAGLLGNLTGNEHDLKALSEFKYLLKTNI
;
A
#
# COMPACT_ATOMS: atom_id res chain seq x y z
N MET A 1 -11.82 -2.21 14.69
CA MET A 1 -11.54 -1.79 13.29
C MET A 1 -10.50 -0.69 13.38
N ASN A 2 -9.38 -0.78 12.65
CA ASN A 2 -8.34 0.25 12.79
C ASN A 2 -8.71 1.55 12.03
N LYS A 3 -8.00 2.66 12.29
CA LYS A 3 -8.30 3.97 11.70
C LYS A 3 -8.28 3.99 10.17
N GLN A 4 -7.41 3.20 9.54
CA GLN A 4 -7.33 3.04 8.09
C GLN A 4 -8.56 2.33 7.50
N GLN A 5 -8.99 1.22 8.12
CA GLN A 5 -10.19 0.48 7.71
C GLN A 5 -11.44 1.33 7.86
N LEU A 6 -11.54 2.09 8.96
CA LEU A 6 -12.66 3.02 9.17
C LEU A 6 -12.65 4.13 8.11
N ALA A 7 -11.49 4.75 7.83
CA ALA A 7 -11.35 5.78 6.80
C ALA A 7 -11.73 5.25 5.41
N ALA A 8 -11.29 4.04 5.05
CA ALA A 8 -11.65 3.37 3.80
C ALA A 8 -13.16 3.09 3.72
N LYS A 9 -13.78 2.58 4.79
CA LYS A 9 -15.24 2.33 4.86
C LYS A 9 -16.04 3.61 4.68
N ILE A 10 -15.62 4.71 5.32
CA ILE A 10 -16.27 6.03 5.19
C ILE A 10 -16.12 6.52 3.75
N TRP A 11 -14.94 6.41 3.15
CA TRP A 11 -14.69 6.79 1.77
C TRP A 11 -15.53 5.97 0.76
N GLU A 12 -15.62 4.66 0.92
CA GLU A 12 -16.44 3.79 0.08
C GLU A 12 -17.93 4.13 0.20
N SER A 13 -18.42 4.28 1.43
CA SER A 13 -19.82 4.65 1.69
C SER A 13 -20.15 6.04 1.11
N ALA A 14 -19.26 7.00 1.30
CA ALA A 14 -19.33 8.33 0.71
C ALA A 14 -19.42 8.27 -0.83
N ASN A 15 -18.60 7.44 -1.48
CA ASN A 15 -18.65 7.26 -2.93
C ASN A 15 -19.95 6.64 -3.43
N GLN A 16 -20.53 5.69 -2.68
CA GLN A 16 -21.84 5.11 -3.03
C GLN A 16 -22.95 6.17 -2.95
N MET A 17 -22.94 6.98 -1.89
CA MET A 17 -23.93 8.04 -1.66
C MET A 17 -23.82 9.19 -2.68
N ARG A 18 -22.64 9.37 -3.28
CA ARG A 18 -22.33 10.45 -4.20
C ARG A 18 -22.98 10.34 -5.57
N SER A 19 -23.66 9.25 -5.94
CA SER A 19 -24.12 8.90 -7.32
C SER A 19 -24.68 10.00 -8.26
N LYS A 20 -25.02 11.21 -7.78
CA LYS A 20 -25.47 12.39 -8.56
C LYS A 20 -24.68 13.70 -8.34
N ILE A 21 -23.62 13.72 -7.54
CA ILE A 21 -22.84 14.91 -7.14
C ILE A 21 -21.37 14.76 -7.57
N GLU A 22 -20.73 15.84 -8.03
CA GLU A 22 -19.29 15.83 -8.35
C GLU A 22 -18.41 15.67 -7.10
N ALA A 23 -17.19 15.11 -7.26
CA ALA A 23 -16.31 14.74 -6.14
C ALA A 23 -15.95 15.96 -5.31
N ASN A 24 -15.65 17.02 -6.06
CA ASN A 24 -15.17 18.27 -5.54
C ASN A 24 -16.26 19.02 -4.78
N GLU A 25 -17.54 18.79 -5.07
CA GLU A 25 -18.66 19.41 -4.35
C GLU A 25 -19.03 18.58 -3.12
N TYR A 26 -19.14 17.25 -3.27
CA TYR A 26 -19.49 16.36 -2.16
C TYR A 26 -18.48 16.43 -1.01
N LYS A 27 -17.19 16.64 -1.33
CA LYS A 27 -16.12 16.91 -0.38
C LYS A 27 -16.50 17.97 0.64
N ASP A 28 -17.01 19.12 0.18
CA ASP A 28 -17.25 20.26 1.05
C ASP A 28 -18.38 19.95 2.06
N TYR A 29 -19.29 19.03 1.72
CA TYR A 29 -20.40 18.64 2.60
C TYR A 29 -19.98 17.65 3.67
N ILE A 30 -19.35 16.53 3.27
CA ILE A 30 -18.93 15.51 4.23
C ILE A 30 -17.90 16.08 5.21
N LEU A 31 -16.94 16.86 4.73
CA LEU A 31 -15.93 17.49 5.57
C LEU A 31 -16.54 18.56 6.49
N GLY A 32 -17.53 19.31 6.02
CA GLY A 32 -18.28 20.26 6.85
C GLY A 32 -19.05 19.59 7.99
N PHE A 33 -19.77 18.49 7.71
CA PHE A 33 -20.50 17.74 8.74
C PHE A 33 -19.58 17.03 9.73
N ILE A 34 -18.45 16.47 9.27
CA ILE A 34 -17.45 15.90 10.18
C ILE A 34 -16.91 16.97 11.12
N PHE A 35 -16.61 18.17 10.59
CA PHE A 35 -16.17 19.30 11.41
C PHE A 35 -17.25 19.77 12.40
N TYR A 36 -18.52 19.82 11.98
CA TYR A 36 -19.62 20.17 12.87
C TYR A 36 -19.79 19.15 14.01
N LYS A 37 -19.67 17.85 13.71
CA LYS A 37 -19.65 16.80 14.73
C LYS A 37 -18.49 17.01 15.71
N TYR A 38 -17.29 17.31 15.20
CA TYR A 38 -16.13 17.62 16.05
C TYR A 38 -16.42 18.78 17.00
N LEU A 39 -16.99 19.89 16.51
CA LEU A 39 -17.30 21.04 17.36
C LEU A 39 -18.38 20.71 18.42
N SER A 40 -19.41 19.96 18.05
CA SER A 40 -20.46 19.49 18.97
C SER A 40 -19.86 18.65 20.10
N GLU A 41 -19.06 17.64 19.76
CA GLU A 41 -18.43 16.76 20.74
C GLU A 41 -17.40 17.49 21.59
N LYS A 42 -16.62 18.41 21.00
CA LYS A 42 -15.66 19.22 21.75
C LYS A 42 -16.34 20.08 22.82
N GLN A 43 -17.53 20.62 22.52
CA GLN A 43 -18.31 21.35 23.51
C GLN A 43 -18.86 20.43 24.60
N ILE A 44 -19.41 19.28 24.24
CA ILE A 44 -19.90 18.29 25.22
C ILE A 44 -18.76 17.86 26.16
N GLN A 45 -17.59 17.57 25.61
CA GLN A 45 -16.40 17.21 26.38
C GLN A 45 -15.93 18.36 27.28
N PHE A 46 -15.97 19.60 26.77
CA PHE A 46 -15.68 20.78 27.60
C PHE A 46 -16.67 20.91 28.76
N ALA A 47 -17.97 20.81 28.51
CA ALA A 47 -19.01 20.89 29.53
C ALA A 47 -18.82 19.80 30.61
N LYS A 48 -18.60 18.55 30.20
CA LYS A 48 -18.31 17.44 31.11
C LYS A 48 -17.05 17.67 31.95
N ASN A 49 -15.99 18.24 31.36
CA ASN A 49 -14.77 18.62 32.08
C ASN A 49 -14.96 19.81 33.02
N GLN A 50 -16.10 20.51 32.95
CA GLN A 50 -16.52 21.56 33.88
C GLN A 50 -17.63 21.07 34.81
N ASP A 51 -17.76 19.74 34.97
CA ASP A 51 -18.71 19.08 35.87
C ASP A 51 -20.20 19.27 35.52
N PHE A 52 -20.53 19.61 34.27
CA PHE A 52 -21.92 19.65 33.80
C PHE A 52 -22.50 18.23 33.80
N THR A 53 -23.67 18.07 34.42
CA THR A 53 -24.43 16.81 34.39
C THR A 53 -25.07 16.59 33.01
N GLN A 54 -25.59 15.39 32.78
CA GLN A 54 -26.35 15.11 31.56
C GLN A 54 -27.59 16.01 31.44
N GLU A 55 -28.25 16.31 32.56
CA GLU A 55 -29.40 17.23 32.62
C GLU A 55 -28.99 18.66 32.25
N ASP A 56 -27.82 19.12 32.70
CA ASP A 56 -27.28 20.43 32.33
C ASP A 56 -26.96 20.52 30.83
N ILE A 57 -26.46 19.42 30.24
CA ILE A 57 -26.19 19.34 28.80
C ILE A 57 -27.49 19.39 28.00
N GLU A 58 -28.53 18.68 28.46
CA GLU A 58 -29.87 18.69 27.87
C GLU A 58 -30.58 20.04 28.00
N ALA A 59 -30.17 20.85 28.98
CA ALA A 59 -30.68 22.20 29.20
C ALA A 59 -29.91 23.31 28.42
N LEU A 60 -28.86 22.97 27.66
CA LEU A 60 -28.08 23.97 26.92
C LEU A 60 -28.95 24.71 25.90
N SER A 61 -29.20 25.99 26.15
CA SER A 61 -30.07 26.85 25.34
C SER A 61 -29.43 28.22 25.11
N GLU A 62 -29.78 28.87 23.99
CA GLU A 62 -29.40 30.27 23.72
C GLU A 62 -29.93 31.24 24.79
N GLU A 63 -30.97 30.85 25.53
CA GLU A 63 -31.60 31.69 26.56
C GLU A 63 -30.74 31.81 27.84
N ASP A 64 -29.88 30.84 28.14
CA ASP A 64 -28.96 30.89 29.27
C ASP A 64 -27.67 31.63 28.90
N THR A 65 -27.75 32.96 28.97
CA THR A 65 -26.64 33.84 28.59
C THR A 65 -25.35 33.61 29.40
N GLU A 66 -25.45 33.18 30.66
CA GLU A 66 -24.27 32.95 31.50
C GLU A 66 -23.49 31.72 31.03
N THR A 67 -24.18 30.61 30.79
CA THR A 67 -23.58 29.38 30.26
C THR A 67 -23.05 29.59 28.84
N VAL A 68 -23.81 30.28 27.99
CA VAL A 68 -23.39 30.62 26.62
C VAL A 68 -22.07 31.39 26.63
N ASP A 69 -21.95 32.46 27.43
CA ASP A 69 -20.74 33.27 27.47
C ASP A 69 -19.57 32.53 28.12
N PHE A 70 -19.82 31.68 29.13
CA PHE A 70 -18.79 30.83 29.72
C PHE A 70 -18.17 29.88 28.69
N ILE A 71 -18.99 29.15 27.94
CA ILE A 71 -18.52 28.21 26.92
C ILE A 71 -17.79 28.97 25.80
N LYS A 72 -18.40 30.04 25.25
CA LYS A 72 -17.80 30.88 24.20
C LYS A 72 -16.43 31.42 24.59
N LYS A 73 -16.25 31.84 25.84
CA LYS A 73 -14.98 32.39 26.32
C LYS A 73 -13.86 31.35 26.33
N ASN A 74 -14.17 30.08 26.54
CA ASN A 74 -13.20 29.01 26.69
C ASN A 74 -12.91 28.26 25.38
N ILE A 75 -13.93 27.94 24.59
CA ILE A 75 -13.77 27.14 23.35
C ILE A 75 -14.05 27.92 22.06
N GLY A 76 -14.58 29.14 22.17
CA GLY A 76 -14.70 30.08 21.05
C GLY A 76 -16.05 30.14 20.35
N TYR A 77 -16.99 29.24 20.67
CA TYR A 77 -18.34 29.19 20.11
C TYR A 77 -19.30 28.53 21.10
N PHE A 78 -20.60 28.54 20.81
CA PHE A 78 -21.62 27.78 21.53
C PHE A 78 -22.59 27.13 20.53
N ILE A 79 -23.03 25.90 20.84
CA ILE A 79 -24.04 25.11 20.11
C ILE A 79 -25.13 24.73 21.12
N ALA A 80 -26.38 25.08 20.86
CA ALA A 80 -27.51 24.70 21.72
C ALA A 80 -27.77 23.19 21.68
N TYR A 81 -28.47 22.64 22.67
CA TYR A 81 -28.75 21.20 22.76
C TYR A 81 -29.47 20.67 21.51
N ASP A 82 -30.48 21.38 21.02
CA ASP A 82 -31.24 21.02 19.81
C ASP A 82 -30.40 21.04 18.53
N ASP A 83 -29.29 21.80 18.55
CA ASP A 83 -28.35 21.95 17.45
C ASP A 83 -27.14 20.99 17.54
N LEU A 84 -27.01 20.22 18.62
CA LEU A 84 -25.93 19.25 18.75
C LEU A 84 -26.09 18.12 17.71
N PHE A 85 -24.95 17.66 17.17
CA PHE A 85 -24.93 16.52 16.25
C PHE A 85 -25.64 15.28 16.83
N SER A 86 -25.45 14.99 18.13
CA SER A 86 -26.10 13.88 18.84
C SER A 86 -27.63 14.01 18.87
N THR A 87 -28.14 15.24 18.95
CA THR A 87 -29.56 15.53 19.01
C THR A 87 -30.21 15.36 17.65
N TRP A 88 -29.54 15.78 16.57
CA TRP A 88 -29.99 15.48 15.19
C TRP A 88 -30.10 13.98 14.92
N ILE A 89 -29.13 13.19 15.40
CA ILE A 89 -29.17 11.73 15.28
C ILE A 89 -30.35 11.14 16.08
N SER A 90 -30.63 11.70 17.26
CA SER A 90 -31.69 11.21 18.16
C SER A 90 -33.09 11.59 17.68
N ALA A 91 -33.24 12.73 16.99
CA ALA A 91 -34.50 13.17 16.41
C ALA A 91 -35.04 12.19 15.35
N GLY A 92 -34.17 11.44 14.68
CA GLY A 92 -34.57 10.34 13.80
C GLY A 92 -35.51 10.78 12.66
N LYS A 93 -36.81 10.47 12.78
CA LYS A 93 -37.82 10.87 11.77
C LYS A 93 -38.23 12.34 11.85
N ASP A 94 -38.02 12.97 13.01
CA ASP A 94 -38.38 14.36 13.26
C ASP A 94 -37.27 15.32 12.81
N PHE A 95 -36.12 14.81 12.37
CA PHE A 95 -35.03 15.58 11.80
C PHE A 95 -35.40 16.17 10.42
N ASP A 96 -35.15 17.46 10.22
CA ASP A 96 -35.30 18.15 8.94
C ASP A 96 -34.05 18.97 8.57
N VAL A 97 -33.86 19.23 7.27
CA VAL A 97 -32.82 20.13 6.77
C VAL A 97 -32.90 21.54 7.38
N SER A 98 -34.09 21.99 7.82
CA SER A 98 -34.23 23.27 8.54
C SER A 98 -33.42 23.30 9.84
N ASN A 99 -33.32 22.18 10.58
CA ASN A 99 -32.54 22.11 11.81
C ASN A 99 -31.06 22.42 11.55
N VAL A 100 -30.51 21.88 10.45
CA VAL A 100 -29.11 22.18 10.07
C VAL A 100 -28.94 23.65 9.69
N ARG A 101 -29.90 24.23 8.94
CA ARG A 101 -29.82 25.65 8.55
C ARG A 101 -29.89 26.58 9.76
N GLU A 102 -30.81 26.29 10.69
CA GLU A 102 -30.98 27.02 11.93
C GLU A 102 -29.71 26.97 12.77
N ALA A 103 -29.13 25.78 12.95
CA ALA A 103 -27.90 25.60 13.70
C ALA A 103 -26.67 26.29 13.08
N LEU A 104 -26.50 26.24 11.75
CA LEU A 104 -25.39 26.95 11.09
C LEU A 104 -25.54 28.47 11.22
N SER A 105 -26.78 28.96 11.17
CA SER A 105 -27.11 30.37 11.43
C SER A 105 -26.86 30.74 12.89
N ALA A 106 -27.31 29.92 13.84
CA ALA A 106 -27.08 30.10 15.27
C ALA A 106 -25.59 30.09 15.61
N PHE A 107 -24.84 29.11 15.10
CA PHE A 107 -23.39 29.02 15.26
C PHE A 107 -22.70 30.33 14.85
N SER A 108 -23.09 30.91 13.71
CA SER A 108 -22.53 32.18 13.22
C SER A 108 -22.81 33.36 14.15
N ARG A 109 -23.96 33.38 14.85
CA ARG A 109 -24.29 34.40 15.87
C ARG A 109 -23.56 34.16 17.19
N LEU A 110 -23.30 32.91 17.54
CA LEU A 110 -22.82 32.48 18.86
C LEU A 110 -21.29 32.28 18.91
N ILE A 111 -20.56 32.84 17.95
CA ILE A 111 -19.09 32.87 17.97
C ILE A 111 -18.60 33.88 19.01
N SER A 112 -17.55 33.53 19.74
CA SER A 112 -16.83 34.44 20.62
C SER A 112 -16.15 35.56 19.83
N PRO A 113 -16.25 36.84 20.23
CA PRO A 113 -15.56 37.94 19.55
C PRO A 113 -14.05 37.73 19.39
N LYS A 114 -13.41 37.04 20.35
CA LYS A 114 -11.97 36.73 20.31
C LYS A 114 -11.58 35.71 19.24
N HIS A 115 -12.49 34.83 18.87
CA HIS A 115 -12.25 33.75 17.90
C HIS A 115 -13.01 33.96 16.58
N LYS A 116 -13.59 35.15 16.39
CA LYS A 116 -14.37 35.49 15.20
C LYS A 116 -13.58 35.24 13.92
N LYS A 117 -12.32 35.70 13.82
CA LYS A 117 -11.48 35.49 12.62
C LYS A 117 -11.28 34.01 12.24
N LEU A 118 -11.28 33.13 13.24
CA LEU A 118 -11.11 31.69 13.01
C LEU A 118 -12.41 31.02 12.56
N PHE A 119 -13.54 31.27 13.23
CA PHE A 119 -14.78 30.53 12.99
C PHE A 119 -15.78 31.23 12.06
N ASP A 120 -15.69 32.55 11.88
CA ASP A 120 -16.66 33.31 11.09
C ASP A 120 -16.66 32.84 9.63
N GLY A 121 -17.85 32.60 9.10
CA GLY A 121 -18.09 32.07 7.75
C GLY A 121 -17.48 30.69 7.45
N ILE A 122 -17.02 29.94 8.46
CA ILE A 122 -16.36 28.63 8.24
C ILE A 122 -17.31 27.61 7.59
N PHE A 123 -18.61 27.69 7.88
CA PHE A 123 -19.64 26.80 7.34
C PHE A 123 -20.34 27.30 6.07
N ASN A 124 -19.98 28.48 5.53
CA ASN A 124 -20.67 29.07 4.36
C ASN A 124 -20.73 28.11 3.16
N THR A 125 -19.66 27.34 2.94
CA THR A 125 -19.61 26.35 1.84
C THR A 125 -20.57 25.19 2.08
N LEU A 126 -20.71 24.73 3.33
CA LEU A 126 -21.69 23.71 3.70
C LEU A 126 -23.11 24.26 3.55
N GLU A 127 -23.39 25.44 4.10
CA GLU A 127 -24.71 26.09 4.10
C GLU A 127 -25.25 26.29 2.68
N THR A 128 -24.46 26.92 1.80
CA THR A 128 -24.83 27.10 0.38
C THR A 128 -24.99 25.76 -0.35
N GLY A 129 -24.20 24.78 0.07
CA GLY A 129 -24.17 23.41 -0.43
C GLY A 129 -25.39 22.56 -0.12
N LEU A 130 -26.10 22.81 0.99
CA LEU A 130 -27.25 22.00 1.41
C LEU A 130 -28.32 21.91 0.33
N SER A 131 -28.48 22.97 -0.47
CA SER A 131 -29.41 23.01 -1.60
C SER A 131 -29.08 22.00 -2.72
N LYS A 132 -27.81 21.62 -2.87
CA LYS A 132 -27.31 20.68 -3.89
C LYS A 132 -27.43 19.20 -3.49
N LEU A 133 -27.75 18.91 -2.21
CA LEU A 133 -27.95 17.55 -1.71
C LEU A 133 -29.30 16.93 -2.16
N GLY A 134 -30.17 17.71 -2.81
CA GLY A 134 -31.38 17.22 -3.44
C GLY A 134 -32.31 18.34 -3.89
N ASP A 135 -33.14 18.06 -4.90
CA ASP A 135 -34.02 19.09 -5.49
C ASP A 135 -35.21 19.48 -4.60
N THR A 136 -35.47 18.74 -3.52
CA THR A 136 -36.58 18.98 -2.59
C THR A 136 -36.11 18.85 -1.15
N ALA A 137 -36.78 19.52 -0.21
CA ALA A 137 -36.46 19.44 1.22
C ALA A 137 -36.40 17.98 1.71
N ALA A 138 -37.39 17.14 1.38
CA ALA A 138 -37.40 15.73 1.77
C ALA A 138 -36.19 14.93 1.22
N LYS A 139 -35.72 15.23 -0.01
CA LYS A 139 -34.51 14.59 -0.56
C LYS A 139 -33.25 15.10 0.15
N GLN A 140 -33.17 16.39 0.44
CA GLN A 140 -32.06 17.01 1.19
C GLN A 140 -31.99 16.41 2.61
N THR A 141 -33.10 16.40 3.34
CA THR A 141 -33.22 15.81 4.68
C THR A 141 -32.76 14.36 4.68
N LYS A 142 -33.20 13.55 3.69
CA LYS A 142 -32.76 12.16 3.57
C LYS A 142 -31.25 12.04 3.32
N ALA A 143 -30.70 12.80 2.37
CA ALA A 143 -29.27 12.74 2.05
C ALA A 143 -28.39 13.18 3.23
N ILE A 144 -28.83 14.21 3.97
CA ILE A 144 -28.17 14.67 5.19
C ILE A 144 -28.28 13.60 6.28
N ALA A 145 -29.47 13.04 6.53
CA ALA A 145 -29.65 11.98 7.53
C ALA A 145 -28.74 10.77 7.25
N ASP A 146 -28.66 10.33 5.99
CA ASP A 146 -27.76 9.25 5.57
C ASP A 146 -26.28 9.62 5.86
N LEU A 147 -25.88 10.89 5.63
CA LEU A 147 -24.54 11.41 5.92
C LEU A 147 -24.26 11.44 7.42
N LEU A 148 -25.21 11.93 8.22
CA LEU A 148 -25.09 11.99 9.68
C LEU A 148 -24.94 10.57 10.24
N HIS A 149 -25.70 9.59 9.75
CA HIS A 149 -25.58 8.19 10.16
C HIS A 149 -24.22 7.58 9.78
N LEU A 150 -23.68 7.92 8.61
CA LEU A 150 -22.34 7.50 8.22
C LEU A 150 -21.27 8.08 9.18
N ILE A 151 -21.34 9.39 9.43
CA ILE A 151 -20.38 10.14 10.24
C ILE A 151 -20.50 9.78 11.73
N LYS A 152 -21.68 9.34 12.20
CA LYS A 152 -21.91 8.85 13.57
C LYS A 152 -20.93 7.74 13.96
N SER A 153 -20.52 6.91 13.01
CA SER A 153 -19.60 5.78 13.25
C SER A 153 -18.16 6.20 13.60
N ILE A 154 -17.83 7.49 13.45
CA ILE A 154 -16.50 8.01 13.77
C ILE A 154 -16.40 8.25 15.29
N PRO A 155 -15.50 7.56 16.01
CA PRO A 155 -15.34 7.73 17.46
C PRO A 155 -14.82 9.14 17.81
N MET A 156 -15.23 9.69 18.97
CA MET A 156 -14.89 11.07 19.41
C MET A 156 -14.84 11.26 20.94
N ASP A 157 -14.80 10.17 21.70
CA ASP A 157 -15.01 10.13 23.16
C ASP A 157 -13.71 10.15 23.99
N GLY A 158 -12.52 10.09 23.35
CA GLY A 158 -11.22 10.16 24.01
C GLY A 158 -10.11 10.87 23.19
N LYS A 159 -8.94 11.07 23.83
CA LYS A 159 -7.78 11.71 23.18
C LYS A 159 -7.29 10.93 21.95
N GLN A 160 -7.32 9.60 21.99
CA GLN A 160 -6.96 8.76 20.84
C GLN A 160 -7.98 8.90 19.70
N ASP A 161 -9.26 9.14 20.01
CA ASP A 161 -10.30 9.29 18.99
C ASP A 161 -10.15 10.57 18.19
N TYR A 162 -9.58 11.63 18.79
CA TYR A 162 -9.21 12.83 18.04
C TYR A 162 -8.07 12.59 17.04
N ASP A 163 -7.10 11.71 17.34
CA ASP A 163 -6.10 11.28 16.35
C ASP A 163 -6.75 10.45 15.23
N VAL A 164 -7.67 9.54 15.57
CA VAL A 164 -8.44 8.76 14.58
C VAL A 164 -9.24 9.66 13.66
N LEU A 165 -9.92 10.67 14.21
CA LEU A 165 -10.68 11.65 13.45
C LEU A 165 -9.79 12.47 12.52
N GLY A 166 -8.69 13.04 13.06
CA GLY A 166 -7.75 13.83 12.27
C GLY A 166 -7.15 13.00 11.12
N PHE A 167 -6.86 11.72 11.37
CA PHE A 167 -6.43 10.77 10.35
C PHE A 167 -7.50 10.55 9.26
N ILE A 168 -8.75 10.26 9.65
CA ILE A 168 -9.85 10.07 8.70
C ILE A 168 -10.06 11.33 7.85
N TYR A 169 -10.01 12.50 8.48
CA TYR A 169 -10.20 13.77 7.78
C TYR A 169 -9.12 14.01 6.72
N GLU A 170 -7.85 13.79 7.07
CA GLU A 170 -6.71 13.88 6.14
C GLU A 170 -6.80 12.83 5.03
N TYR A 171 -7.17 11.59 5.35
CA TYR A 171 -7.39 10.55 4.37
C TYR A 171 -8.46 10.95 3.35
N LEU A 172 -9.58 11.52 3.81
CA LEU A 172 -10.61 12.02 2.92
C LEU A 172 -10.09 13.16 2.04
N ILE A 173 -9.35 14.14 2.59
CA ILE A 173 -8.72 15.22 1.81
C ILE A 173 -7.82 14.63 0.71
N GLU A 174 -6.95 13.67 1.05
CA GLU A 174 -6.05 13.00 0.10
C GLU A 174 -6.85 12.32 -1.02
N LYS A 175 -7.90 11.55 -0.68
CA LYS A 175 -8.73 10.87 -1.67
C LYS A 175 -9.51 11.84 -2.55
N PHE A 176 -9.99 12.96 -2.01
CA PHE A 176 -10.61 14.00 -2.81
C PHE A 176 -9.60 14.69 -3.73
N ALA A 177 -8.37 14.93 -3.28
CA ALA A 177 -7.30 15.48 -4.11
C ALA A 177 -6.93 14.55 -5.27
N ALA A 178 -6.73 13.26 -4.98
CA ALA A 178 -6.39 12.24 -5.99
C ALA A 178 -7.47 12.11 -7.08
N ASN A 179 -8.75 12.28 -6.72
CA ASN A 179 -9.89 12.15 -7.63
C ASN A 179 -10.34 13.46 -8.30
N ALA A 180 -9.80 14.61 -7.90
CA ALA A 180 -10.26 15.91 -8.39
C ALA A 180 -9.89 16.18 -9.86
N GLY A 181 -8.90 15.48 -10.43
CA GLY A 181 -8.46 15.66 -11.83
C GLY A 181 -7.99 17.07 -12.19
N LYS A 182 -7.83 17.97 -11.20
CA LYS A 182 -7.43 19.36 -11.39
C LYS A 182 -5.95 19.45 -11.72
N LYS A 183 -5.60 20.43 -12.56
CA LYS A 183 -4.21 20.77 -12.87
C LYS A 183 -3.60 21.52 -11.67
N ALA A 184 -2.55 20.95 -11.09
CA ALA A 184 -1.53 21.57 -10.24
C ALA A 184 -1.87 21.89 -8.76
N GLY A 185 -0.93 21.47 -7.88
CA GLY A 185 -0.33 22.18 -6.73
C GLY A 185 -1.19 22.70 -5.58
N GLU A 186 -2.26 23.44 -5.87
CA GLU A 186 -2.83 24.42 -4.93
C GLU A 186 -3.68 23.80 -3.81
N PHE A 187 -4.18 22.57 -3.98
CA PHE A 187 -5.15 22.01 -3.05
C PHE A 187 -4.53 21.11 -1.98
N TYR A 188 -3.52 20.32 -2.35
CA TYR A 188 -2.95 19.29 -1.49
C TYR A 188 -1.53 18.97 -1.92
N THR A 189 -0.62 18.90 -0.94
CA THR A 189 0.75 18.41 -1.14
C THR A 189 0.78 16.93 -0.76
N PRO A 190 1.20 16.01 -1.65
CA PRO A 190 1.30 14.58 -1.34
C PRO A 190 1.99 14.32 0.00
N HIS A 191 1.49 13.33 0.74
CA HIS A 191 1.91 13.07 2.12
C HIS A 191 3.43 12.87 2.22
N GLU A 192 4.00 12.06 1.34
CA GLU A 192 5.42 11.75 1.27
C GLU A 192 6.32 12.96 1.01
N VAL A 193 5.85 13.93 0.22
CA VAL A 193 6.57 15.20 -0.01
C VAL A 193 6.47 16.08 1.24
N SER A 194 5.30 16.09 1.88
CA SER A 194 5.10 16.81 3.13
C SER A 194 5.99 16.27 4.24
N VAL A 195 6.12 14.95 4.36
CA VAL A 195 7.03 14.30 5.32
C VAL A 195 8.48 14.66 5.03
N LEU A 196 8.91 14.60 3.76
CA LEU A 196 10.28 15.01 3.40
C LEU A 196 10.60 16.46 3.80
N ILE A 197 9.71 17.41 3.46
CA ILE A 197 9.87 18.82 3.84
C ILE A 197 9.90 18.96 5.38
N SER A 198 9.04 18.21 6.07
CA SER A 198 8.94 18.23 7.53
C SER A 198 10.20 17.74 8.21
N GLU A 199 10.82 16.64 7.73
CA GLU A 199 12.07 16.12 8.28
C GLU A 199 13.25 17.10 8.08
N ILE A 200 13.31 17.77 6.92
CA ILE A 200 14.33 18.81 6.66
C ILE A 200 14.16 20.01 7.61
N ILE A 201 12.93 20.47 7.82
CA ILE A 201 12.65 21.62 8.68
C ILE A 201 12.85 21.27 10.15
N SER A 202 12.34 20.12 10.59
CA SER A 202 12.42 19.72 11.99
C SER A 202 13.86 19.48 12.42
N ASP A 203 14.71 18.91 11.57
CA ASP A 203 16.14 18.78 11.86
C ASP A 203 16.85 20.14 12.04
N HIS A 204 16.51 21.14 11.22
CA HIS A 204 17.09 22.50 11.33
C HIS A 204 16.56 23.26 12.56
N LEU A 205 15.35 22.97 13.03
CA LEU A 205 14.69 23.70 14.11
C LEU A 205 14.65 22.96 15.46
N LYS A 206 15.14 21.72 15.55
CA LYS A 206 15.01 20.82 16.72
C LYS A 206 15.45 21.40 18.07
N ASP A 207 16.34 22.39 18.07
CA ASP A 207 16.86 23.00 19.30
C ASP A 207 16.05 24.23 19.78
N ARG A 208 14.98 24.62 19.06
CA ARG A 208 14.15 25.79 19.41
C ARG A 208 13.01 25.42 20.37
N LYS A 209 12.73 26.31 21.32
CA LYS A 209 11.63 26.16 22.30
C LYS A 209 10.29 26.72 21.82
N GLN A 210 10.32 27.66 20.89
CA GLN A 210 9.14 28.27 20.28
C GLN A 210 9.42 28.44 18.80
N ILE A 211 8.44 28.11 17.97
CA ILE A 211 8.60 28.07 16.52
C ILE A 211 7.36 28.68 15.88
N GLU A 212 7.59 29.59 14.94
CA GLU A 212 6.56 30.21 14.12
C GLU A 212 6.74 29.73 12.68
N ILE A 213 5.72 29.03 12.16
CA ILE A 213 5.73 28.44 10.82
C ILE A 213 4.68 29.11 9.93
N TYR A 214 5.04 29.36 8.67
CA TYR A 214 4.16 30.02 7.69
C TYR A 214 4.05 29.24 6.40
N ASP A 215 2.81 29.06 5.94
CA ASP A 215 2.51 28.64 4.56
C ASP A 215 1.78 29.76 3.81
N SER A 216 2.42 30.29 2.77
CA SER A 216 1.89 31.40 1.96
C SER A 216 0.87 30.96 0.91
N CYS A 217 0.73 29.64 0.69
CA CYS A 217 -0.21 29.02 -0.24
C CYS A 217 -0.78 27.74 0.41
N SER A 218 -1.47 27.89 1.53
CA SER A 218 -1.68 26.79 2.49
C SER A 218 -2.54 25.64 1.97
N GLY A 219 -3.42 25.84 0.99
CA GLY A 219 -4.27 24.77 0.46
C GLY A 219 -5.13 24.14 1.55
N SER A 220 -4.95 22.85 1.84
CA SER A 220 -5.61 22.15 2.96
C SER A 220 -4.93 22.34 4.32
N ALA A 221 -3.80 23.04 4.38
CA ALA A 221 -2.86 23.14 5.49
C ALA A 221 -2.18 21.81 5.90
N SER A 222 -2.35 20.73 5.12
CA SER A 222 -1.77 19.41 5.44
C SER A 222 -0.24 19.44 5.51
N LEU A 223 0.42 20.23 4.65
CA LEU A 223 1.87 20.45 4.72
C LEU A 223 2.28 21.10 6.06
N LEU A 224 1.61 22.19 6.42
CA LEU A 224 1.88 22.94 7.65
C LEU A 224 1.66 22.10 8.92
N ILE A 225 0.59 21.30 8.94
CA ILE A 225 0.29 20.36 10.04
C ILE A 225 1.39 19.30 10.16
N ASN A 226 1.85 18.71 9.06
CA ASN A 226 2.90 17.70 9.09
C ASN A 226 4.23 18.26 9.63
N ILE A 227 4.56 19.51 9.28
CA ILE A 227 5.74 20.21 9.80
C ILE A 227 5.61 20.40 11.31
N GLY A 228 4.46 20.92 11.77
CA GLY A 228 4.16 21.09 13.19
C GLY A 228 4.31 19.78 13.98
N ASN A 229 3.73 18.69 13.46
CA ASN A 229 3.82 17.36 14.06
C ASN A 229 5.26 16.82 14.10
N SER A 230 6.06 17.04 13.05
CA SER A 230 7.46 16.59 13.02
C SER A 230 8.32 17.37 14.01
N ILE A 231 8.12 18.68 14.08
CA ILE A 231 8.79 19.58 15.04
C ILE A 231 8.43 19.21 16.48
N ALA A 232 7.16 18.95 16.77
CA ALA A 232 6.68 18.61 18.11
C ALA A 232 7.39 17.38 18.72
N LYS A 233 7.94 16.46 17.90
CA LYS A 233 8.74 15.31 18.37
C LYS A 233 10.01 15.72 19.14
N TYR A 234 10.51 16.93 18.90
CA TYR A 234 11.72 17.50 19.49
C TYR A 234 11.42 18.55 20.57
N MET A 235 10.15 18.81 20.88
CA MET A 235 9.73 19.82 21.84
C MET A 235 9.06 19.20 23.07
N ASP A 236 9.13 19.89 24.21
CA ASP A 236 8.46 19.47 25.44
C ASP A 236 6.94 19.75 25.41
N ASP A 237 6.53 20.82 24.71
CA ASP A 237 5.12 21.24 24.59
C ASP A 237 4.84 21.72 23.15
N GLU A 238 3.98 20.98 22.46
CA GLU A 238 3.53 21.22 21.08
C GLU A 238 2.77 22.55 20.92
N ASN A 239 2.23 23.10 22.01
CA ASN A 239 1.52 24.38 21.99
C ASN A 239 2.46 25.59 21.86
N ASN A 240 3.78 25.37 21.81
CA ASN A 240 4.75 26.42 21.50
C ASN A 240 4.96 26.64 19.98
N ILE A 241 4.18 25.96 19.15
CA ILE A 241 4.18 26.16 17.69
C ILE A 241 3.03 27.08 17.30
N LYS A 242 3.34 28.15 16.57
CA LYS A 242 2.34 29.05 15.96
C LYS A 242 2.27 28.85 14.45
N TYR A 243 1.06 28.78 13.95
CA TYR A 243 0.73 28.42 12.56
C TYR A 243 0.20 29.66 11.85
N TYR A 244 0.90 30.10 10.82
CA TYR A 244 0.50 31.18 9.93
C TYR A 244 0.11 30.56 8.58
N ALA A 245 -1.08 30.82 8.07
CA ALA A 245 -1.56 30.24 6.82
C ALA A 245 -2.33 31.25 5.97
N GLN A 246 -1.95 31.37 4.71
CA GLN A 246 -2.64 32.23 3.74
C GLN A 246 -3.13 31.40 2.55
N GLU A 247 -4.37 31.62 2.16
CA GLU A 247 -4.99 30.93 1.03
C GLU A 247 -5.90 31.88 0.25
N LEU A 248 -5.83 31.82 -1.09
CA LEU A 248 -6.60 32.70 -1.97
C LEU A 248 -8.06 32.27 -2.10
N LYS A 249 -8.34 30.97 -2.24
CA LYS A 249 -9.68 30.45 -2.52
C LYS A 249 -10.47 30.27 -1.23
N GLN A 250 -11.55 31.03 -1.05
CA GLN A 250 -12.42 30.99 0.14
C GLN A 250 -12.81 29.56 0.60
N ASN A 251 -13.22 28.68 -0.33
CA ASN A 251 -13.61 27.30 0.05
C ASN A 251 -12.41 26.49 0.58
N THR A 252 -11.24 26.65 -0.04
CA THR A 252 -10.00 26.00 0.40
C THR A 252 -9.49 26.62 1.72
N TYR A 253 -9.66 27.93 1.89
CA TYR A 253 -9.37 28.64 3.14
C TYR A 253 -10.22 28.14 4.31
N ASN A 254 -11.52 27.90 4.08
CA ASN A 254 -12.41 27.27 5.07
C ASN A 254 -11.86 25.88 5.46
N LEU A 255 -11.43 25.08 4.49
CA LEU A 255 -10.81 23.78 4.75
C LEU A 255 -9.50 23.90 5.56
N THR A 256 -8.62 24.85 5.23
CA THR A 256 -7.40 25.15 6.03
C THR A 256 -7.77 25.38 7.50
N ARG A 257 -8.76 26.24 7.77
CA ARG A 257 -9.19 26.57 9.14
C ARG A 257 -9.77 25.37 9.86
N MET A 258 -10.66 24.61 9.19
CA MET A 258 -11.23 23.39 9.76
C MET A 258 -10.12 22.40 10.11
N ASN A 259 -9.21 22.11 9.18
CA ASN A 259 -8.17 21.10 9.34
C ASN A 259 -7.23 21.44 10.50
N LEU A 260 -6.78 22.70 10.61
CA LEU A 260 -5.95 23.15 11.74
C LEU A 260 -6.67 22.95 13.08
N VAL A 261 -7.96 23.28 13.17
CA VAL A 261 -8.76 23.13 14.40
C VAL A 261 -9.01 21.67 14.76
N MET A 262 -9.28 20.78 13.80
CA MET A 262 -9.49 19.35 14.07
C MET A 262 -8.23 18.62 14.50
N ARG A 263 -7.05 19.15 14.17
CA ARG A 263 -5.77 18.64 14.67
C ARG A 263 -5.49 19.03 16.11
N GLY A 264 -6.44 19.68 16.78
CA GLY A 264 -6.31 20.05 18.19
C GLY A 264 -5.41 21.25 18.44
N ILE A 265 -4.96 21.95 17.39
CA ILE A 265 -4.15 23.15 17.52
C ILE A 265 -4.97 24.22 18.23
N LEU A 266 -4.40 24.82 19.27
CA LEU A 266 -5.08 25.85 20.05
C LEU A 266 -5.49 27.03 19.16
N PRO A 267 -6.73 27.54 19.27
CA PRO A 267 -7.18 28.68 18.48
C PRO A 267 -6.28 29.92 18.56
N THR A 268 -5.58 30.14 19.68
CA THR A 268 -4.63 31.24 19.86
C THR A 268 -3.34 31.09 19.05
N ASN A 269 -3.01 29.87 18.64
CA ASN A 269 -1.82 29.54 17.85
C ASN A 269 -2.10 29.52 16.35
N ILE A 270 -3.35 29.73 15.92
CA ILE A 270 -3.76 29.72 14.52
C ILE A 270 -3.94 31.16 14.04
N GLN A 271 -3.16 31.55 13.04
CA GLN A 271 -3.28 32.82 12.34
C GLN A 271 -3.54 32.55 10.86
N THR A 272 -4.74 32.84 10.38
CA THR A 272 -5.13 32.53 9.00
C THR A 272 -5.64 33.77 8.28
N ARG A 273 -5.38 33.87 6.97
CA ARG A 273 -5.94 34.93 6.11
C ARG A 273 -6.44 34.39 4.78
N ASN A 274 -7.62 34.84 4.35
CA ASN A 274 -8.05 34.67 2.97
C ASN A 274 -7.61 35.88 2.13
N GLY A 275 -6.74 35.68 1.15
CA GLY A 275 -6.26 36.78 0.32
C GLY A 275 -5.15 36.36 -0.65
N ASP A 276 -4.88 37.21 -1.64
CA ASP A 276 -3.82 37.00 -2.61
C ASP A 276 -2.45 37.36 -2.02
N THR A 277 -1.59 36.36 -1.88
CA THR A 277 -0.23 36.46 -1.33
C THR A 277 0.66 37.46 -2.08
N LEU A 278 0.50 37.57 -3.40
CA LEU A 278 1.36 38.43 -4.22
C LEU A 278 0.86 39.88 -4.29
N GLU A 279 -0.46 40.08 -4.25
CA GLU A 279 -1.06 41.41 -4.29
C GLU A 279 -1.08 42.07 -2.90
N ASP A 280 -1.39 41.32 -1.84
CA ASP A 280 -1.50 41.86 -0.48
C ASP A 280 -0.58 41.12 0.49
N ASP A 281 0.54 41.76 0.85
CA ASP A 281 1.55 41.21 1.77
C ASP A 281 0.97 40.84 3.16
N TRP A 282 1.48 39.75 3.77
CA TRP A 282 1.05 39.22 5.07
C TRP A 282 2.13 38.24 5.59
N PRO A 283 2.52 38.22 6.89
CA PRO A 283 1.69 38.35 8.10
C PRO A 283 2.04 39.51 9.06
N PHE A 284 1.61 40.74 8.79
CA PHE A 284 0.70 41.54 9.66
C PHE A 284 0.72 43.06 9.40
N PHE A 285 -0.50 43.56 9.29
CA PHE A 285 -1.01 44.88 9.62
C PHE A 285 -2.45 44.67 10.17
N ASP A 286 -3.02 45.63 10.89
CA ASP A 286 -4.46 45.68 11.17
C ASP A 286 -5.22 45.76 9.85
N GLU A 287 -6.15 44.84 9.60
CA GLU A 287 -6.95 44.82 8.37
C GLU A 287 -7.79 46.09 8.19
N ASN A 288 -8.10 46.79 9.28
CA ASN A 288 -8.80 48.08 9.25
C ASN A 288 -7.87 49.27 8.97
N ASP A 289 -6.56 49.09 9.16
CA ASP A 289 -5.54 50.09 8.81
C ASP A 289 -4.24 49.46 8.28
N PRO A 290 -4.27 48.87 7.06
CA PRO A 290 -3.13 48.12 6.52
C PRO A 290 -1.85 48.92 6.38
N VAL A 291 -1.97 50.22 6.14
CA VAL A 291 -0.87 51.10 5.75
C VAL A 291 -0.08 51.57 6.96
N HIS A 292 -0.76 52.00 8.04
CA HIS A 292 -0.07 52.58 9.19
C HIS A 292 0.36 51.55 10.24
N THR A 293 -0.12 50.31 10.12
CA THR A 293 0.18 49.23 11.09
C THR A 293 1.06 48.14 10.50
N TYR A 294 1.62 48.36 9.31
CA TYR A 294 2.54 47.43 8.66
C TYR A 294 3.78 47.17 9.53
N ASN A 295 3.93 45.92 9.97
CA ASN A 295 5.13 45.45 10.64
C ASN A 295 5.54 44.10 10.06
N THR A 296 6.70 44.05 9.41
CA THR A 296 7.19 42.84 8.77
C THR A 296 7.46 41.76 9.81
N LEU A 297 6.65 40.70 9.79
CA LEU A 297 6.88 39.51 10.58
C LEU A 297 7.88 38.59 9.86
N TYR A 298 8.94 38.24 10.57
CA TYR A 298 9.90 37.22 10.15
C TYR A 298 9.63 35.94 10.93
N LEU A 299 9.67 34.79 10.25
CA LEU A 299 9.25 33.49 10.75
C LEU A 299 10.41 32.49 10.77
N ASP A 300 10.31 31.45 11.60
CA ASP A 300 11.37 30.45 11.79
C ASP A 300 11.42 29.46 10.62
N ALA A 301 10.26 29.06 10.11
CA ALA A 301 10.13 28.32 8.86
C ALA A 301 9.06 28.90 7.95
N VAL A 302 9.38 28.97 6.66
CA VAL A 302 8.43 29.36 5.61
C VAL A 302 8.36 28.25 4.58
N VAL A 303 7.15 27.80 4.25
CA VAL A 303 6.93 26.75 3.26
C VAL A 303 5.88 27.18 2.26
N SER A 304 5.92 26.60 1.07
CA SER A 304 4.80 26.73 0.14
C SER A 304 4.86 25.67 -0.96
N ASN A 305 3.68 25.33 -1.47
CA ASN A 305 3.50 24.61 -2.73
C ASN A 305 2.59 25.47 -3.63
N PRO A 306 3.13 26.55 -4.21
CA PRO A 306 2.33 27.53 -4.92
C PRO A 306 1.72 26.97 -6.21
N PRO A 307 0.69 27.65 -6.77
CA PRO A 307 0.21 27.40 -8.12
C PRO A 307 1.32 27.49 -9.17
N TYR A 308 1.59 26.37 -9.85
CA TYR A 308 2.70 26.31 -10.81
C TYR A 308 2.47 27.21 -12.01
N SER A 309 3.45 28.09 -12.28
CA SER A 309 3.50 28.88 -13.51
C SER A 309 2.25 29.73 -13.75
N GLN A 310 1.58 30.19 -12.69
CA GLN A 310 0.42 31.07 -12.81
C GLN A 310 0.81 32.46 -13.34
N LYS A 311 -0.17 33.15 -13.93
CA LYS A 311 -0.03 34.56 -14.28
C LYS A 311 -0.17 35.42 -13.03
N TRP A 312 0.50 36.57 -12.98
CA TRP A 312 0.41 37.54 -11.89
C TRP A 312 0.63 38.97 -12.40
N THR A 313 0.47 39.98 -11.54
CA THR A 313 0.59 41.40 -11.91
C THR A 313 1.83 42.05 -11.28
N PRO A 314 2.96 42.15 -12.02
CA PRO A 314 4.20 42.77 -11.51
C PRO A 314 4.15 44.32 -11.50
N THR A 315 3.13 44.94 -12.08
CA THR A 315 3.02 46.40 -12.24
C THR A 315 3.15 47.12 -10.90
N ASN A 316 4.01 48.13 -10.83
CA ASN A 316 4.28 48.97 -9.65
C ASN A 316 4.88 48.21 -8.45
N LYS A 317 5.47 47.03 -8.67
CA LYS A 317 6.11 46.22 -7.62
C LYS A 317 7.63 46.31 -7.64
N GLU A 318 8.22 47.16 -8.48
CA GLU A 318 9.68 47.33 -8.60
C GLU A 318 10.34 47.82 -7.31
N ALA A 319 9.65 48.69 -6.56
CA ALA A 319 10.11 49.23 -5.29
C ALA A 319 9.66 48.41 -4.07
N ASP A 320 8.85 47.36 -4.28
CA ASP A 320 8.40 46.48 -3.20
C ASP A 320 9.62 45.78 -2.56
N PRO A 321 9.80 45.87 -1.22
CA PRO A 321 10.91 45.25 -0.51
C PRO A 321 11.10 43.75 -0.77
N ARG A 322 10.02 43.03 -1.09
CA ARG A 322 10.04 41.59 -1.42
C ARG A 322 10.86 41.33 -2.69
N TYR A 323 10.79 42.23 -3.67
CA TYR A 323 11.35 42.00 -5.01
C TYR A 323 12.54 42.92 -5.35
N ALA A 324 12.63 44.11 -4.76
CA ALA A 324 13.61 45.15 -5.11
C ALA A 324 15.07 44.65 -5.11
N ARG A 325 15.40 43.66 -4.28
CA ARG A 325 16.74 43.06 -4.18
C ARG A 325 17.11 42.10 -5.32
N PHE A 326 16.14 41.59 -6.07
CA PHE A 326 16.32 40.45 -6.98
C PHE A 326 15.80 40.72 -8.40
N GLY A 327 14.77 41.56 -8.52
CA GLY A 327 14.01 41.80 -9.74
C GLY A 327 12.62 41.16 -9.69
N LEU A 328 11.82 41.42 -10.72
CA LEU A 328 10.45 40.93 -10.84
C LEU A 328 10.37 39.67 -11.69
N ALA A 329 9.52 38.72 -11.30
CA ALA A 329 9.24 37.53 -12.09
C ALA A 329 8.40 37.88 -13.33
N PRO A 330 8.46 37.09 -14.42
CA PRO A 330 7.66 37.35 -15.61
C PRO A 330 6.15 37.33 -15.34
N LYS A 331 5.39 38.18 -16.04
CA LYS A 331 3.92 38.25 -15.94
C LYS A 331 3.22 36.89 -16.12
N THR A 332 3.80 35.99 -16.91
CA THR A 332 3.24 34.66 -17.20
C THR A 332 3.69 33.57 -16.23
N LYS A 333 4.60 33.89 -15.29
CA LYS A 333 5.28 32.93 -14.40
C LYS A 333 5.52 33.56 -13.03
N ALA A 334 4.59 33.34 -12.11
CA ALA A 334 4.70 33.83 -10.74
C ALA A 334 5.63 33.00 -9.83
N ASP A 335 6.24 31.92 -10.33
CA ASP A 335 7.02 30.95 -9.54
C ASP A 335 8.07 31.64 -8.64
N PHE A 336 8.86 32.57 -9.19
CA PHE A 336 9.84 33.35 -8.41
C PHE A 336 9.22 34.48 -7.58
N ALA A 337 8.03 34.97 -7.91
CA ALA A 337 7.35 35.97 -7.07
C ALA A 337 6.98 35.37 -5.71
N PHE A 338 6.44 34.14 -5.71
CA PHE A 338 6.20 33.39 -4.46
C PHE A 338 7.50 33.08 -3.72
N LEU A 339 8.54 32.59 -4.41
CA LEU A 339 9.82 32.31 -3.76
C LEU A 339 10.40 33.55 -3.06
N LEU A 340 10.34 34.71 -3.71
CA LEU A 340 10.87 35.95 -3.15
C LEU A 340 10.01 36.50 -2.01
N HIS A 341 8.68 36.34 -2.09
CA HIS A 341 7.76 36.62 -0.99
C HIS A 341 8.10 35.78 0.25
N ASP A 342 8.21 34.47 0.08
CA ASP A 342 8.52 33.56 1.18
C ASP A 342 9.90 33.83 1.80
N LEU A 343 10.91 34.09 0.96
CA LEU A 343 12.26 34.42 1.42
C LEU A 343 12.31 35.76 2.18
N TYR A 344 11.43 36.72 1.82
CA TYR A 344 11.33 38.00 2.51
C TYR A 344 10.85 37.83 3.96
N HIS A 345 9.91 36.92 4.22
CA HIS A 345 9.39 36.63 5.55
C HIS A 345 10.27 35.69 6.40
N LEU A 346 11.46 35.32 5.93
CA LEU A 346 12.31 34.38 6.64
C LEU A 346 13.24 35.08 7.66
N LYS A 347 13.27 34.58 8.90
CA LYS A 347 14.26 35.01 9.90
C LYS A 347 15.69 34.77 9.38
N PRO A 348 16.69 35.55 9.82
CA PRO A 348 18.09 35.37 9.41
C PRO A 348 18.64 33.94 9.56
N ASP A 349 18.21 33.22 10.59
CA ASP A 349 18.60 31.84 10.91
C ASP A 349 17.49 30.81 10.58
N GLY A 350 16.42 31.24 9.92
CA GLY A 350 15.29 30.40 9.53
C GLY A 350 15.58 29.54 8.31
N ILE A 351 14.66 28.62 8.04
CA ILE A 351 14.69 27.72 6.87
C ILE A 351 13.44 27.87 6.01
N MET A 352 13.61 27.88 4.70
CA MET A 352 12.51 27.92 3.74
C MET A 352 12.55 26.72 2.81
N ASN A 353 11.40 26.10 2.56
CA ASN A 353 11.24 25.03 1.58
C ASN A 353 10.08 25.31 0.65
N ILE A 354 10.36 25.47 -0.64
CA ILE A 354 9.34 25.74 -1.66
C ILE A 354 9.33 24.68 -2.75
N VAL A 355 8.14 24.21 -3.12
CA VAL A 355 7.94 23.26 -4.22
C VAL A 355 7.70 24.01 -5.53
N LEU A 356 8.52 23.78 -6.55
CA LEU A 356 8.41 24.46 -7.85
C LEU A 356 8.56 23.48 -9.03
N PRO A 357 8.11 23.83 -10.25
CA PRO A 357 8.44 23.07 -11.45
C PRO A 357 9.90 23.27 -11.86
N HIS A 358 10.53 22.28 -12.50
CA HIS A 358 11.95 22.33 -12.94
C HIS A 358 12.34 23.58 -13.74
N GLY A 359 11.40 24.20 -14.47
CA GLY A 359 11.71 25.33 -15.35
C GLY A 359 12.39 26.51 -14.65
N VAL A 360 12.14 26.75 -13.35
CA VAL A 360 12.80 27.84 -12.60
C VAL A 360 14.33 27.69 -12.55
N LEU A 361 14.83 26.47 -12.70
CA LEU A 361 16.26 26.15 -12.67
C LEU A 361 17.03 26.66 -13.88
N PHE A 362 16.38 26.76 -15.05
CA PHE A 362 17.09 26.98 -16.32
C PHE A 362 16.46 28.01 -17.25
N ARG A 363 15.24 28.48 -17.00
CA ARG A 363 14.64 29.55 -17.81
C ARG A 363 15.50 30.82 -17.76
N GLY A 364 15.62 31.49 -18.91
CA GLY A 364 16.42 32.72 -19.09
C GLY A 364 15.65 33.99 -18.70
N GLY A 365 16.05 35.14 -19.26
CA GLY A 365 15.33 36.41 -19.08
C GLY A 365 15.31 36.91 -17.63
N GLU A 366 14.15 37.34 -17.15
CA GLU A 366 13.96 37.87 -15.79
C GLU A 366 14.23 36.81 -14.72
N GLU A 367 13.79 35.57 -14.92
CA GLU A 367 14.05 34.45 -14.00
C GLU A 367 15.54 34.14 -13.89
N GLY A 368 16.29 34.23 -14.99
CA GLY A 368 17.74 34.10 -14.98
C GLY A 368 18.43 35.19 -14.14
N LYS A 369 17.93 36.43 -14.16
CA LYS A 369 18.45 37.52 -13.33
C LYS A 369 18.17 37.27 -11.85
N ILE A 370 16.95 36.85 -11.50
CA ILE A 370 16.57 36.52 -10.12
C ILE A 370 17.44 35.38 -9.60
N ARG A 371 17.57 34.29 -10.37
CA ARG A 371 18.38 33.12 -10.01
C ARG A 371 19.85 33.49 -9.79
N LYS A 372 20.42 34.32 -10.66
CA LYS A 372 21.75 34.91 -10.46
C LYS A 372 21.85 35.64 -9.13
N GLN A 373 20.90 36.51 -8.80
CA GLN A 373 20.92 37.26 -7.54
C GLN A 373 20.77 36.35 -6.30
N LEU A 374 19.94 35.31 -6.38
CA LEU A 374 19.78 34.34 -5.29
C LEU A 374 21.09 33.56 -5.00
N ILE A 375 21.82 33.17 -6.05
CA ILE A 375 23.13 32.52 -5.92
C ILE A 375 24.19 33.50 -5.40
N GLU A 376 24.29 34.70 -5.98
CA GLU A 376 25.29 35.70 -5.58
C GLU A 376 25.10 36.16 -4.13
N LYS A 377 23.86 36.29 -3.68
CA LYS A 377 23.50 36.63 -2.29
C LYS A 377 23.46 35.40 -1.36
N ASN A 378 23.84 34.23 -1.86
CA ASN A 378 24.03 33.01 -1.10
C ASN A 378 22.76 32.48 -0.40
N HIS A 379 21.59 32.53 -1.05
CA HIS A 379 20.31 32.12 -0.45
C HIS A 379 19.92 30.66 -0.71
N ILE A 380 20.30 30.07 -1.85
CA ILE A 380 19.92 28.70 -2.24
C ILE A 380 20.85 27.68 -1.58
N ASP A 381 20.33 26.93 -0.60
CA ASP A 381 21.10 25.95 0.17
C ASP A 381 21.16 24.58 -0.50
N ALA A 382 20.01 24.10 -0.97
CA ALA A 382 19.89 22.84 -1.68
C ALA A 382 18.77 22.86 -2.73
N ILE A 383 18.91 22.02 -3.76
CA ILE A 383 17.91 21.76 -4.80
C ILE A 383 17.70 20.26 -4.86
N ILE A 384 16.45 19.82 -4.71
CA ILE A 384 16.07 18.41 -4.67
C ILE A 384 15.12 18.13 -5.83
N GLY A 385 15.55 17.35 -6.81
CA GLY A 385 14.71 16.89 -7.91
C GLY A 385 13.86 15.69 -7.49
N LEU A 386 12.53 15.82 -7.55
CA LEU A 386 11.61 14.76 -7.19
C LEU A 386 11.27 13.87 -8.40
N PRO A 387 10.83 12.63 -8.16
CA PRO A 387 10.26 11.79 -9.21
C PRO A 387 9.10 12.48 -9.93
N SER A 388 9.03 12.32 -11.25
CA SER A 388 7.88 12.76 -12.05
C SER A 388 6.60 12.06 -11.58
N GLY A 389 5.44 12.71 -11.68
CA GLY A 389 4.16 12.06 -11.35
C GLY A 389 3.95 11.79 -9.85
N ILE A 390 4.72 12.45 -8.97
CA ILE A 390 4.42 12.49 -7.52
C ILE A 390 3.15 13.30 -7.23
N PHE A 391 2.97 14.43 -7.92
CA PHE A 391 1.83 15.30 -7.69
C PHE A 391 0.60 14.82 -8.48
N PHE A 392 -0.55 14.75 -7.81
CA PHE A 392 -1.80 14.37 -8.45
C PHE A 392 -2.14 15.30 -9.63
N GLY A 393 -2.66 14.73 -10.71
CA GLY A 393 -3.15 15.49 -11.87
C GLY A 393 -2.05 16.09 -12.77
N THR A 394 -0.75 15.83 -12.51
CA THR A 394 0.34 16.30 -13.36
C THR A 394 1.51 15.32 -13.42
N GLY A 395 2.05 15.08 -14.63
CA GLY A 395 3.29 14.31 -14.82
C GLY A 395 4.56 15.16 -14.76
N ILE A 396 4.44 16.48 -14.51
CA ILE A 396 5.57 17.41 -14.52
C ILE A 396 6.51 17.07 -13.36
N PRO A 397 7.83 16.91 -13.61
CA PRO A 397 8.82 16.83 -12.55
C PRO A 397 8.89 18.13 -11.74
N THR A 398 8.87 17.99 -10.43
CA THR A 398 8.93 19.10 -9.47
C THR A 398 10.21 19.02 -8.65
N ILE A 399 10.57 20.14 -8.03
CA ILE A 399 11.72 20.27 -7.16
C ILE A 399 11.30 20.86 -5.83
N ILE A 400 12.07 20.57 -4.79
CA ILE A 400 12.09 21.35 -3.56
C ILE A 400 13.36 22.20 -3.59
N ILE A 401 13.22 23.52 -3.41
CA ILE A 401 14.37 24.40 -3.16
C ILE A 401 14.40 24.71 -1.67
N VAL A 402 15.52 24.38 -1.03
CA VAL A 402 15.82 24.74 0.35
C VAL A 402 16.56 26.07 0.33
N LEU A 403 16.01 27.10 0.97
CA LEU A 403 16.62 28.42 1.09
C LEU A 403 16.83 28.78 2.56
N LYS A 404 17.85 29.60 2.80
CA LYS A 404 18.11 30.21 4.10
C LYS A 404 18.46 31.68 3.91
N GLN A 405 18.08 32.50 4.88
CA GLN A 405 18.31 33.94 4.78
C GLN A 405 19.80 34.29 4.98
N LYS A 406 20.49 33.60 5.90
CA LYS A 406 21.94 33.61 6.05
C LYS A 406 22.49 32.19 6.11
N ARG A 407 23.65 31.99 5.50
CA ARG A 407 24.32 30.68 5.37
C ARG A 407 25.80 30.83 5.66
N THR A 408 26.39 29.80 6.26
CA THR A 408 27.82 29.73 6.57
C THR A 408 28.64 29.22 5.38
N ASN A 409 28.09 28.26 4.63
CA ASN A 409 28.66 27.73 3.39
C ASN A 409 28.21 28.54 2.16
N THR A 410 28.98 28.43 1.07
CA THR A 410 28.71 29.16 -0.20
C THR A 410 28.38 28.26 -1.39
N ASP A 411 28.59 26.95 -1.27
CA ASP A 411 28.19 25.93 -2.25
C ASP A 411 26.67 25.74 -2.28
N THR A 412 26.13 25.11 -3.33
CA THR A 412 24.74 24.64 -3.38
C THR A 412 24.73 23.13 -3.50
N LEU A 413 23.95 22.45 -2.64
CA LEU A 413 23.76 21.00 -2.74
C LEU A 413 22.71 20.71 -3.81
N ILE A 414 23.04 19.86 -4.79
CA ILE A 414 22.10 19.42 -5.81
C ILE A 414 21.87 17.92 -5.64
N ILE A 415 20.61 17.53 -5.50
CA ILE A 415 20.16 16.15 -5.31
C ILE A 415 19.22 15.77 -6.45
N ASP A 416 19.52 14.66 -7.13
CA ASP A 416 18.62 13.99 -8.06
C ASP A 416 17.97 12.78 -7.38
N ALA A 417 16.76 12.96 -6.85
CA ALA A 417 15.96 11.89 -6.27
C ALA A 417 14.93 11.32 -7.25
N SER A 418 15.08 11.56 -8.56
CA SER A 418 14.06 11.18 -9.56
C SER A 418 13.87 9.66 -9.75
N LYS A 419 14.77 8.83 -9.21
CA LYS A 419 14.79 7.37 -9.39
C LYS A 419 14.27 6.55 -8.21
N GLY A 420 14.30 7.09 -6.99
CA GLY A 420 13.86 6.37 -5.78
C GLY A 420 12.38 6.59 -5.52
N PHE A 421 11.53 5.63 -5.89
CA PHE A 421 10.09 5.66 -5.64
C PHE A 421 9.43 4.29 -5.79
N LEU A 422 8.27 4.13 -5.15
CA LEU A 422 7.31 3.08 -5.43
C LEU A 422 6.30 3.57 -6.48
N LYS A 423 6.04 2.77 -7.51
CA LYS A 423 5.01 3.08 -8.51
C LYS A 423 3.64 2.64 -7.98
N ASP A 424 2.70 3.58 -7.87
CA ASP A 424 1.33 3.34 -7.41
C ASP A 424 0.33 3.81 -8.49
N GLY A 425 -0.06 2.87 -9.34
CA GLY A 425 -0.90 3.14 -10.51
C GLY A 425 -0.24 4.11 -11.50
N LYS A 426 -0.83 5.30 -11.64
CA LYS A 426 -0.31 6.39 -12.51
C LYS A 426 0.63 7.35 -11.79
N ASN A 427 0.71 7.27 -10.47
CA ASN A 427 1.50 8.17 -9.64
C ASN A 427 2.73 7.44 -9.11
N ASN A 428 3.73 8.21 -8.70
CA ASN A 428 4.89 7.73 -7.98
C ASN A 428 4.81 8.19 -6.52
N LYS A 429 5.33 7.39 -5.59
CA LYS A 429 5.38 7.70 -4.15
C LYS A 429 6.78 7.49 -3.63
N LEU A 430 7.32 8.42 -2.86
CA LEU A 430 8.57 8.19 -2.14
C LEU A 430 8.34 7.14 -1.05
N ARG A 431 9.24 6.17 -0.96
CA ARG A 431 9.29 5.24 0.17
C ARG A 431 9.93 5.94 1.37
N ALA A 432 9.80 5.37 2.57
CA ALA A 432 10.42 5.95 3.77
C ALA A 432 11.96 6.00 3.65
N SER A 433 12.56 5.00 3.00
CA SER A 433 13.98 4.97 2.65
C SER A 433 14.42 6.10 1.73
N ASP A 434 13.61 6.41 0.71
CA ASP A 434 13.90 7.51 -0.22
C ASP A 434 13.85 8.85 0.52
N ILE A 435 12.83 9.07 1.36
CA ILE A 435 12.71 10.27 2.21
C ILE A 435 13.92 10.40 3.15
N ARG A 436 14.25 9.33 3.88
CA ARG A 436 15.36 9.32 4.85
C ARG A 436 16.69 9.61 4.16
N ARG A 437 16.93 9.03 2.98
CA ARG A 437 18.13 9.25 2.18
C ARG A 437 18.27 10.71 1.76
N ILE A 438 17.19 11.33 1.27
CA ILE A 438 17.20 12.73 0.85
C ILE A 438 17.43 13.63 2.07
N ALA A 439 16.71 13.41 3.18
CA ALA A 439 16.85 14.20 4.39
C ALA A 439 18.27 14.11 4.98
N ASP A 440 18.84 12.90 5.07
CA ASP A 440 20.22 12.68 5.51
C ASP A 440 21.22 13.37 4.58
N ALA A 441 21.02 13.29 3.25
CA ALA A 441 21.88 13.99 2.28
C ALA A 441 21.83 15.52 2.41
N VAL A 442 20.66 16.10 2.74
CA VAL A 442 20.52 17.54 3.01
C VAL A 442 21.21 17.92 4.32
N ARG A 443 20.97 17.17 5.39
CA ARG A 443 21.58 17.40 6.72
C ARG A 443 23.11 17.34 6.65
N ASP A 444 23.64 16.28 6.04
CA ASP A 444 25.07 15.98 6.04
C ASP A 444 25.80 16.63 4.85
N ARG A 445 25.07 17.26 3.92
CA ARG A 445 25.57 17.78 2.63
C ARG A 445 26.40 16.74 1.85
N ALA A 446 25.99 15.48 1.90
CA ALA A 446 26.79 14.36 1.40
C ALA A 446 26.89 14.35 -0.14
N ASN A 447 28.09 14.05 -0.65
CA ASN A 447 28.33 13.76 -2.07
C ASN A 447 28.13 12.26 -2.31
N ILE A 448 27.06 11.89 -3.01
CA ILE A 448 26.69 10.50 -3.27
C ILE A 448 26.66 10.28 -4.78
N HIS A 449 27.42 9.30 -5.27
CA HIS A 449 27.53 9.00 -6.71
C HIS A 449 26.15 8.83 -7.37
N LYS A 450 25.95 9.51 -8.51
CA LYS A 450 24.68 9.59 -9.26
C LYS A 450 23.44 10.13 -8.51
N PHE A 451 23.59 10.61 -7.27
CA PHE A 451 22.46 11.02 -6.44
C PHE A 451 22.59 12.45 -5.92
N SER A 452 23.75 12.86 -5.38
CA SER A 452 23.93 14.19 -4.82
C SER A 452 25.33 14.72 -4.97
N ARG A 453 25.45 16.05 -5.13
CA ARG A 453 26.73 16.75 -5.19
C ARG A 453 26.64 18.17 -4.65
N THR A 454 27.61 18.57 -3.83
CA THR A 454 27.89 19.96 -3.47
C THR A 454 28.61 20.65 -4.62
N VAL A 455 28.01 21.73 -5.12
CA VAL A 455 28.48 22.46 -6.28
C VAL A 455 28.98 23.83 -5.83
N GLU A 456 30.23 24.14 -6.14
CA GLU A 456 30.81 25.43 -5.81
C GLU A 456 30.15 26.56 -6.61
N ARG A 457 30.06 27.74 -6.00
CA ARG A 457 29.44 28.91 -6.63
C ARG A 457 30.10 29.28 -7.97
N ASP A 458 31.42 29.11 -8.09
CA ASP A 458 32.14 29.43 -9.33
C ASP A 458 31.80 28.46 -10.47
N GLU A 459 31.53 27.19 -10.16
CA GLU A 459 31.03 26.23 -11.15
C GLU A 459 29.62 26.62 -11.64
N ILE A 460 28.76 27.10 -10.74
CA ILE A 460 27.43 27.62 -11.08
C ILE A 460 27.55 28.87 -11.97
N ARG A 461 28.49 29.77 -11.67
CA ARG A 461 28.79 30.96 -12.51
C ARG A 461 29.24 30.56 -13.91
N ASN A 462 30.12 29.56 -14.02
CA ASN A 462 30.61 29.03 -15.30
C ASN A 462 29.50 28.36 -16.12
N ASN A 463 28.48 27.81 -15.45
CA ASN A 463 27.26 27.30 -16.07
C ASN A 463 26.19 28.38 -16.30
N GLU A 464 26.56 29.66 -16.29
CA GLU A 464 25.66 30.81 -16.51
C GLU A 464 24.45 30.82 -15.54
N TYR A 465 24.69 30.38 -14.31
CA TYR A 465 23.65 30.21 -13.29
C TYR A 465 22.55 29.22 -13.68
N ASN A 466 22.76 28.35 -14.66
CA ASN A 466 21.82 27.29 -15.00
C ASN A 466 21.89 26.19 -13.95
N LEU A 467 20.81 26.00 -13.17
CA LEU A 467 20.73 25.05 -12.07
C LEU A 467 20.08 23.72 -12.48
N ASN A 468 19.98 23.42 -13.78
CA ASN A 468 19.40 22.15 -14.25
C ASN A 468 20.18 20.97 -13.69
N ILE A 469 19.49 20.08 -12.96
CA ILE A 469 20.10 19.00 -12.16
C ILE A 469 21.11 18.14 -12.94
N PRO A 470 20.81 17.66 -14.17
CA PRO A 470 21.74 16.83 -14.95
C PRO A 470 23.08 17.50 -15.32
N ARG A 471 23.22 18.82 -15.15
CA ARG A 471 24.50 19.50 -15.35
C ARG A 471 25.51 19.20 -14.24
N TYR A 472 25.03 18.80 -13.08
CA TYR A 472 25.84 18.64 -11.88
C TYR A 472 25.80 17.21 -11.34
N VAL A 473 24.66 16.54 -11.47
CA VAL A 473 24.44 15.15 -11.06
C VAL A 473 23.93 14.36 -12.26
N ASP A 474 24.77 13.49 -12.83
CA ASP A 474 24.36 12.58 -13.89
C ASP A 474 23.81 11.28 -13.28
N SER A 475 22.49 11.17 -13.26
CA SER A 475 21.75 9.97 -12.81
C SER A 475 21.34 9.06 -13.96
N SER A 476 21.78 9.36 -15.19
CA SER A 476 21.40 8.58 -16.37
C SER A 476 22.08 7.20 -16.36
N GLU A 477 21.36 6.21 -16.89
CA GLU A 477 22.00 4.94 -17.23
C GLU A 477 22.86 5.18 -18.48
N PRO A 478 24.11 4.69 -18.49
CA PRO A 478 24.92 4.76 -19.70
C PRO A 478 24.18 4.03 -20.82
N ALA A 479 24.24 4.60 -22.03
CA ALA A 479 23.69 3.93 -23.20
C ALA A 479 24.30 2.53 -23.33
N GLU A 480 23.49 1.54 -23.68
CA GLU A 480 23.97 0.19 -23.91
C GLU A 480 24.99 0.19 -25.04
N LYS A 481 26.20 -0.31 -24.75
CA LYS A 481 27.30 -0.41 -25.71
C LYS A 481 27.52 -1.86 -26.08
N TRP A 482 27.81 -2.12 -27.33
CA TRP A 482 28.19 -3.45 -27.82
C TRP A 482 29.63 -3.39 -28.32
N ASP A 483 30.48 -4.28 -27.83
CA ASP A 483 31.84 -4.43 -28.32
C ASP A 483 31.83 -5.22 -29.63
N ILE A 484 32.35 -4.58 -30.68
CA ILE A 484 32.34 -5.15 -32.04
C ILE A 484 33.12 -6.46 -32.09
N TYR A 485 34.27 -6.55 -31.40
CA TYR A 485 35.08 -7.77 -31.43
C TYR A 485 34.35 -8.93 -30.75
N ALA A 486 33.81 -8.70 -29.56
CA ALA A 486 33.07 -9.72 -28.81
C ALA A 486 31.78 -10.13 -29.54
N SER A 487 31.08 -9.20 -30.20
CA SER A 487 29.93 -9.55 -31.05
C SER A 487 30.31 -10.40 -32.27
N MET A 488 31.51 -10.22 -32.82
CA MET A 488 31.96 -10.97 -34.00
C MET A 488 32.53 -12.35 -33.65
N PHE A 489 33.27 -12.45 -32.54
CA PHE A 489 34.11 -13.62 -32.23
C PHE A 489 33.92 -14.18 -30.81
N GLY A 490 33.06 -13.58 -30.00
CA GLY A 490 32.76 -14.00 -28.63
C GLY A 490 33.79 -13.50 -27.60
N GLY A 491 33.60 -13.96 -26.37
CA GLY A 491 34.30 -13.44 -25.20
C GLY A 491 33.59 -12.25 -24.57
N ILE A 492 34.12 -11.80 -23.43
CA ILE A 492 33.55 -10.74 -22.62
C ILE A 492 34.54 -9.57 -22.54
N PRO A 493 34.15 -8.36 -23.00
CA PRO A 493 35.00 -7.18 -22.96
C PRO A 493 35.47 -6.84 -21.55
N VAL A 494 36.77 -6.61 -21.37
CA VAL A 494 37.38 -6.35 -20.06
C VAL A 494 36.82 -5.06 -19.43
N ASN A 495 36.54 -4.04 -20.25
CA ASN A 495 35.94 -2.78 -19.80
C ASN A 495 34.52 -2.95 -19.22
N GLU A 496 33.68 -3.82 -19.79
CA GLU A 496 32.35 -4.12 -19.23
C GLU A 496 32.44 -4.93 -17.94
N ILE A 497 33.46 -5.78 -17.81
CA ILE A 497 33.78 -6.42 -16.51
C ILE A 497 34.18 -5.33 -15.51
N ASP A 498 35.01 -4.36 -15.89
CA ASP A 498 35.46 -3.28 -15.02
C ASP A 498 34.31 -2.38 -14.52
N GLU A 499 33.19 -2.28 -15.24
CA GLU A 499 32.01 -1.52 -14.78
C GLU A 499 31.43 -2.07 -13.46
N LEU A 500 31.69 -3.33 -13.13
CA LEU A 500 31.31 -3.98 -11.88
C LEU A 500 32.31 -3.72 -10.73
N HIS A 501 33.19 -2.72 -10.85
CA HIS A 501 34.23 -2.36 -9.86
C HIS A 501 33.78 -2.39 -8.40
N LYS A 502 32.58 -1.89 -8.05
CA LYS A 502 32.08 -1.94 -6.67
C LYS A 502 32.10 -3.35 -6.05
N TYR A 503 31.84 -4.38 -6.87
CA TYR A 503 31.90 -5.78 -6.44
C TYR A 503 33.33 -6.30 -6.38
N TRP A 504 34.21 -5.84 -7.28
CA TRP A 504 35.62 -6.22 -7.28
C TRP A 504 36.39 -5.58 -6.12
N ASP A 505 36.01 -4.37 -5.72
CA ASP A 505 36.55 -3.69 -4.55
C ASP A 505 36.14 -4.41 -3.25
N ALA A 506 34.90 -4.93 -3.20
CA ALA A 506 34.40 -5.70 -2.06
C ALA A 506 34.88 -7.17 -2.05
N PHE A 507 35.04 -7.78 -3.22
CA PHE A 507 35.41 -9.18 -3.43
C PHE A 507 36.69 -9.27 -4.27
N THR A 508 37.81 -8.88 -3.67
CA THR A 508 39.10 -8.64 -4.34
C THR A 508 39.64 -9.79 -5.18
N GLU A 509 39.37 -11.04 -4.81
CA GLU A 509 39.85 -12.24 -5.53
C GLU A 509 38.80 -12.84 -6.47
N LEU A 510 37.52 -12.42 -6.35
CA LEU A 510 36.41 -13.03 -7.09
C LEU A 510 36.55 -12.82 -8.60
N ARG A 511 37.03 -11.65 -9.02
CA ARG A 511 37.22 -11.34 -10.44
C ARG A 511 38.15 -12.34 -11.13
N GLU A 512 39.30 -12.64 -10.52
CA GLU A 512 40.29 -13.56 -11.07
C GLU A 512 39.87 -15.04 -10.94
N ALA A 513 39.02 -15.34 -9.96
CA ALA A 513 38.38 -16.65 -9.85
C ALA A 513 37.41 -16.89 -11.03
N LEU A 514 36.62 -15.89 -11.41
CA LEU A 514 35.59 -16.00 -12.44
C LEU A 514 36.12 -15.84 -13.87
N PHE A 515 37.12 -15.00 -14.11
CA PHE A 515 37.56 -14.62 -15.46
C PHE A 515 39.02 -14.95 -15.76
N GLU A 516 39.28 -15.34 -17.00
CA GLU A 516 40.62 -15.47 -17.59
C GLU A 516 40.74 -14.49 -18.76
N ARG A 517 41.75 -13.62 -18.75
CA ARG A 517 42.00 -12.72 -19.90
C ARG A 517 42.50 -13.54 -21.08
N THR A 518 41.80 -13.46 -22.21
CA THR A 518 42.21 -14.09 -23.47
C THR A 518 43.05 -13.15 -24.32
N THR A 519 42.78 -11.84 -24.24
CA THR A 519 43.57 -10.77 -24.85
C THR A 519 43.70 -9.60 -23.86
N ALA A 520 44.36 -8.51 -24.30
CA ALA A 520 44.42 -7.28 -23.51
C ALA A 520 43.04 -6.64 -23.27
N VAL A 521 42.08 -6.88 -24.15
CA VAL A 521 40.76 -6.21 -24.16
C VAL A 521 39.58 -7.17 -23.98
N ASN A 522 39.83 -8.48 -24.02
CA ASN A 522 38.78 -9.50 -23.97
C ASN A 522 39.12 -10.62 -22.96
N ALA A 523 38.11 -11.18 -22.33
CA ALA A 523 38.20 -12.25 -21.35
C ALA A 523 37.22 -13.37 -21.65
N LYS A 524 37.39 -14.51 -20.99
CA LYS A 524 36.42 -15.60 -20.97
C LYS A 524 36.11 -15.99 -19.54
N LEU A 525 34.92 -16.55 -19.35
CA LEU A 525 34.51 -17.10 -18.07
C LEU A 525 35.25 -18.43 -17.81
N LYS A 526 35.77 -18.62 -16.59
CA LYS A 526 36.47 -19.84 -16.14
C LYS A 526 35.50 -20.90 -15.61
N VAL A 527 34.27 -20.51 -15.34
CA VAL A 527 33.26 -21.31 -14.64
C VAL A 527 32.04 -21.51 -15.53
N THR A 528 31.30 -22.60 -15.32
CA THR A 528 30.04 -22.87 -16.02
C THR A 528 28.83 -22.45 -15.18
N ALA A 529 28.87 -22.68 -13.87
CA ALA A 529 27.82 -22.25 -12.93
C ALA A 529 28.23 -20.95 -12.22
N ILE A 530 27.87 -19.80 -12.80
CA ILE A 530 28.25 -18.46 -12.28
C ILE A 530 27.80 -18.28 -10.83
N LYS A 531 26.51 -18.48 -10.55
CA LYS A 531 25.93 -18.25 -9.22
C LYS A 531 26.58 -19.13 -8.15
N GLU A 532 26.72 -20.43 -8.41
CA GLU A 532 27.35 -21.36 -7.48
C GLU A 532 28.83 -20.99 -7.21
N SER A 533 29.55 -20.58 -8.25
CA SER A 533 30.95 -20.14 -8.11
C SER A 533 31.10 -18.87 -7.27
N ILE A 534 30.14 -17.94 -7.37
CA ILE A 534 30.12 -16.72 -6.56
C ILE A 534 29.81 -17.05 -5.11
N VAL A 535 28.73 -17.80 -4.85
CA VAL A 535 28.27 -18.14 -3.49
C VAL A 535 29.36 -18.89 -2.70
N ASN A 536 30.07 -19.81 -3.36
CA ASN A 536 31.12 -20.63 -2.74
C ASN A 536 32.48 -19.94 -2.65
N HIS A 537 32.63 -18.71 -3.16
CA HIS A 537 33.90 -18.01 -3.16
C HIS A 537 34.24 -17.46 -1.77
N ALA A 538 35.50 -17.60 -1.34
CA ALA A 538 35.94 -17.25 0.02
C ALA A 538 35.61 -15.81 0.42
N ASN A 539 35.77 -14.82 -0.47
CA ASN A 539 35.41 -13.42 -0.17
C ASN A 539 33.91 -13.23 0.03
N VAL A 540 33.07 -13.95 -0.72
CA VAL A 540 31.59 -13.84 -0.64
C VAL A 540 31.10 -14.52 0.63
N THR A 541 31.63 -15.71 0.95
CA THR A 541 31.37 -16.39 2.22
C THR A 541 31.83 -15.54 3.42
N ALA A 542 33.00 -14.89 3.34
CA ALA A 542 33.49 -14.00 4.38
C ALA A 542 32.57 -12.77 4.57
N PHE A 543 32.07 -12.20 3.48
CA PHE A 543 31.09 -11.12 3.50
C PHE A 543 29.77 -11.54 4.16
N ALA A 544 29.20 -12.69 3.77
CA ALA A 544 27.99 -13.22 4.40
C ALA A 544 28.20 -13.48 5.89
N ASN A 545 29.33 -14.10 6.27
CA ASN A 545 29.67 -14.34 7.68
C ASN A 545 29.85 -13.04 8.48
N ALA A 546 30.47 -12.01 7.89
CA ALA A 546 30.60 -10.70 8.54
C ALA A 546 29.24 -10.05 8.79
N TYR A 547 28.31 -10.15 7.83
CA TYR A 547 26.94 -9.69 7.99
C TYR A 547 26.21 -10.45 9.11
N THR A 548 26.21 -11.79 9.06
CA THR A 548 25.60 -12.63 10.10
C THR A 548 26.19 -12.31 11.48
N GLN A 549 27.50 -12.10 11.58
CA GLN A 549 28.15 -11.75 12.84
C GLN A 549 27.75 -10.35 13.34
N ALA A 550 27.53 -9.37 12.44
CA ALA A 550 27.08 -8.03 12.80
C ALA A 550 25.62 -7.99 13.29
N PHE A 551 24.79 -8.96 12.90
CA PHE A 551 23.38 -9.08 13.31
C PHE A 551 23.10 -10.21 14.30
N LYS A 552 24.14 -10.93 14.76
CA LYS A 552 24.01 -12.14 15.59
C LYS A 552 23.14 -11.99 16.84
N ASP A 553 23.16 -10.82 17.48
CA ASP A 553 22.43 -10.49 18.70
C ASP A 553 21.28 -9.51 18.46
N PHE A 554 20.93 -9.24 17.19
CA PHE A 554 19.96 -8.21 16.86
C PHE A 554 18.52 -8.63 17.21
N ASP A 555 18.20 -9.92 17.11
CA ASP A 555 16.94 -10.49 17.57
C ASP A 555 16.76 -10.28 19.09
N GLN A 556 17.78 -10.62 19.89
CA GLN A 556 17.79 -10.41 21.33
C GLN A 556 17.68 -8.93 21.68
N TYR A 557 18.39 -8.06 20.95
CA TYR A 557 18.30 -6.61 21.11
C TYR A 557 16.87 -6.12 20.88
N LEU A 558 16.23 -6.53 19.78
CA LEU A 558 14.84 -6.15 19.47
C LEU A 558 13.86 -6.67 20.53
N SER A 559 14.00 -7.93 20.97
CA SER A 559 13.19 -8.50 22.05
C SER A 559 13.32 -7.70 23.35
N GLN A 560 14.53 -7.25 23.70
CA GLN A 560 14.74 -6.43 24.89
C GLN A 560 14.15 -5.02 24.75
N GLN A 561 14.34 -4.37 23.60
CA GLN A 561 13.83 -3.01 23.37
C GLN A 561 12.30 -2.98 23.25
N LEU A 562 11.70 -3.91 22.51
CA LEU A 562 10.29 -3.86 22.14
C LEU A 562 9.39 -4.73 23.02
N VAL A 563 9.78 -5.99 23.27
CA VAL A 563 8.91 -6.98 23.91
C VAL A 563 9.05 -6.93 25.43
N SER A 564 10.27 -6.92 25.94
CA SER A 564 10.54 -6.93 27.39
C SER A 564 10.15 -5.61 28.07
N ASN A 565 10.05 -4.52 27.32
CA ASN A 565 9.84 -3.17 27.84
C ASN A 565 8.62 -2.45 27.22
N THR A 566 7.64 -3.20 26.70
CA THR A 566 6.46 -2.68 25.96
C THR A 566 5.84 -1.43 26.59
N ALA A 567 5.65 -1.41 27.91
CA ALA A 567 5.02 -0.30 28.62
C ALA A 567 5.84 1.00 28.66
N ALA A 568 7.18 0.94 28.55
CA ALA A 568 8.04 2.13 28.63
C ALA A 568 8.61 2.57 27.27
N VAL A 569 8.32 1.83 26.20
CA VAL A 569 8.75 2.19 24.84
C VAL A 569 8.19 3.57 24.46
N LYS A 570 9.07 4.50 24.11
CA LYS A 570 8.66 5.79 23.56
C LYS A 570 8.46 5.63 22.06
N VAL A 571 7.27 5.16 21.66
CA VAL A 571 6.90 4.83 20.27
C VAL A 571 7.37 5.89 19.25
N ASN A 572 7.20 7.17 19.57
CA ASN A 572 7.60 8.29 18.69
C ASN A 572 9.12 8.43 18.44
N LYS A 573 9.97 7.84 19.28
CA LYS A 573 11.43 7.89 19.17
C LYS A 573 12.04 6.53 18.83
N GLU A 574 11.34 5.45 19.13
CA GLU A 574 11.87 4.08 19.07
C GLU A 574 12.31 3.70 17.66
N LYS A 575 11.52 4.00 16.62
CA LYS A 575 11.93 3.74 15.23
C LYS A 575 13.28 4.35 14.89
N THR A 576 13.54 5.58 15.37
CA THR A 576 14.83 6.26 15.14
C THR A 576 15.96 5.54 15.87
N ILE A 577 15.73 5.08 17.10
CA ILE A 577 16.70 4.29 17.88
C ILE A 577 17.06 3.01 17.11
N LEU A 578 16.05 2.24 16.68
CA LEU A 578 16.26 1.01 15.91
C LEU A 578 16.97 1.27 14.58
N SER A 579 16.60 2.33 13.86
CA SER A 579 17.25 2.68 12.58
C SER A 579 18.73 3.03 12.77
N ASN A 580 19.08 3.74 13.83
CA ASN A 580 20.46 4.11 14.12
C ASN A 580 21.29 2.87 14.50
N GLU A 581 20.71 1.92 15.23
CA GLU A 581 21.37 0.66 15.56
C GLU A 581 21.61 -0.20 14.31
N ILE A 582 20.62 -0.30 13.40
CA ILE A 582 20.80 -0.96 12.09
C ILE A 582 21.93 -0.29 11.30
N PHE A 583 21.93 1.05 11.22
CA PHE A 583 22.96 1.79 10.48
C PHE A 583 24.36 1.55 11.04
N LYS A 584 24.48 1.51 12.38
CA LYS A 584 25.74 1.22 13.07
C LYS A 584 26.25 -0.19 12.76
N ARG A 585 25.36 -1.19 12.74
CA ARG A 585 25.71 -2.58 12.39
C ARG A 585 26.18 -2.72 10.94
N LEU A 586 25.63 -1.91 10.04
CA LEU A 586 25.96 -1.92 8.61
C LEU A 586 27.17 -1.07 8.24
N GLU A 587 27.71 -0.24 9.14
CA GLU A 587 28.75 0.74 8.83
C GLU A 587 30.01 0.13 8.18
N THR A 588 30.35 -1.11 8.56
CA THR A 588 31.55 -1.82 8.07
C THR A 588 31.24 -2.88 6.99
N ILE A 589 29.97 -3.03 6.61
CA ILE A 589 29.57 -4.06 5.65
C ILE A 589 29.46 -3.44 4.25
N PRO A 590 30.35 -3.78 3.30
CA PRO A 590 30.34 -3.19 1.97
C PRO A 590 29.09 -3.61 1.18
N LEU A 591 28.76 -2.89 0.10
CA LEU A 591 27.66 -3.19 -0.84
C LEU A 591 26.22 -3.13 -0.29
N ILE A 592 26.02 -3.25 1.02
CA ILE A 592 24.68 -3.20 1.63
C ILE A 592 24.22 -1.75 1.73
N ASP A 593 23.07 -1.46 1.13
CA ASP A 593 22.43 -0.15 1.21
C ASP A 593 21.66 -0.01 2.53
N LYS A 594 22.21 0.77 3.47
CA LYS A 594 21.57 1.01 4.76
C LYS A 594 20.14 1.56 4.66
N TYR A 595 19.81 2.29 3.60
CA TYR A 595 18.46 2.84 3.44
C TYR A 595 17.46 1.76 3.00
N GLU A 596 17.89 0.73 2.27
CA GLU A 596 17.01 -0.43 2.00
C GLU A 596 16.76 -1.21 3.30
N ALA A 597 17.76 -1.35 4.19
CA ALA A 597 17.54 -1.90 5.54
C ALA A 597 16.54 -1.05 6.37
N TYR A 598 16.61 0.27 6.24
CA TYR A 598 15.61 1.18 6.84
C TYR A 598 14.21 0.97 6.26
N GLN A 599 14.07 0.67 4.96
CA GLN A 599 12.78 0.34 4.38
C GLN A 599 12.19 -0.92 5.01
N LEU A 600 13.01 -1.96 5.19
CA LEU A 600 12.57 -3.20 5.83
C LEU A 600 12.10 -2.97 7.28
N LEU A 601 12.78 -2.08 8.02
CA LEU A 601 12.30 -1.64 9.33
C LEU A 601 10.95 -0.91 9.21
N ASP A 602 10.82 0.04 8.29
CA ASP A 602 9.59 0.82 8.07
C ASP A 602 8.38 -0.07 7.73
N ASP A 603 8.56 -1.03 6.82
CA ASP A 603 7.53 -1.97 6.38
C ASP A 603 6.95 -2.80 7.55
N ASN A 604 7.79 -3.12 8.55
CA ASN A 604 7.39 -3.85 9.74
C ASN A 604 6.93 -2.94 10.88
N TRP A 605 7.41 -1.69 10.93
CA TRP A 605 7.23 -0.78 12.06
C TRP A 605 5.76 -0.42 12.31
N GLU A 606 4.94 -0.25 11.28
CA GLU A 606 3.56 0.19 11.48
C GLU A 606 2.74 -0.83 12.27
N THR A 607 2.99 -2.13 12.07
CA THR A 607 2.36 -3.20 12.86
C THR A 607 2.80 -3.13 14.32
N ILE A 608 4.12 -3.02 14.54
CA ILE A 608 4.72 -2.94 15.89
C ILE A 608 4.17 -1.72 16.64
N LYS A 609 4.16 -0.57 15.97
CA LYS A 609 3.67 0.70 16.51
C LYS A 609 2.21 0.58 16.96
N VAL A 610 1.32 0.07 16.10
CA VAL A 610 -0.11 -0.04 16.42
C VAL A 610 -0.32 -0.96 17.61
N ASP A 611 0.37 -2.10 17.66
CA ASP A 611 0.24 -3.01 18.79
C ASP A 611 0.81 -2.42 20.09
N LEU A 612 1.95 -1.72 20.03
CA LEU A 612 2.52 -1.00 21.18
C LEU A 612 1.55 0.06 21.70
N GLU A 613 0.93 0.84 20.80
CA GLU A 613 -0.08 1.83 21.16
C GLU A 613 -1.26 1.17 21.90
N ILE A 614 -1.79 0.06 21.37
CA ILE A 614 -2.89 -0.69 22.01
C ILE A 614 -2.45 -1.21 23.40
N ILE A 615 -1.28 -1.83 23.52
CA ILE A 615 -0.78 -2.36 24.81
C ILE A 615 -0.60 -1.23 25.83
N GLN A 616 -0.11 -0.07 25.40
CA GLN A 616 0.14 1.08 26.28
C GLN A 616 -1.15 1.76 26.73
N THR A 617 -2.22 1.73 25.93
CA THR A 617 -3.49 2.40 26.26
C THR A 617 -4.54 1.49 26.87
N GLU A 618 -4.63 0.24 26.43
CA GLU A 618 -5.60 -0.74 26.92
C GLU A 618 -4.98 -1.70 27.97
N GLY A 619 -3.67 -1.67 28.14
CA GLY A 619 -2.92 -2.57 29.03
C GLY A 619 -2.48 -3.88 28.36
N PHE A 620 -1.59 -4.62 29.02
CA PHE A 620 -1.01 -5.84 28.47
C PHE A 620 -2.05 -6.96 28.20
N ASP A 621 -3.16 -6.96 28.94
CA ASP A 621 -4.27 -7.89 28.74
C ASP A 621 -4.96 -7.73 27.38
N ALA A 622 -4.78 -6.60 26.68
CA ALA A 622 -5.27 -6.42 25.31
C ALA A 622 -4.76 -7.49 24.34
N ALA A 623 -3.60 -8.11 24.62
CA ALA A 623 -3.05 -9.21 23.85
C ALA A 623 -3.86 -10.53 23.97
N ARG A 624 -4.71 -10.65 24.99
CA ARG A 624 -5.64 -11.78 25.22
C ARG A 624 -7.02 -11.54 24.63
N VAL A 625 -7.25 -10.37 24.02
CA VAL A 625 -8.57 -9.98 23.54
C VAL A 625 -8.78 -10.46 22.10
N VAL A 626 -9.99 -10.95 21.85
CA VAL A 626 -10.49 -11.37 20.55
C VAL A 626 -11.70 -10.52 20.18
N ASP A 627 -11.69 -9.99 18.97
CA ASP A 627 -12.74 -9.14 18.44
C ASP A 627 -13.61 -9.91 17.42
N PRO A 628 -14.91 -9.62 17.34
CA PRO A 628 -15.75 -10.09 16.24
C PRO A 628 -15.14 -9.69 14.89
N ASN A 629 -14.98 -10.66 13.98
CA ASN A 629 -14.50 -10.37 12.64
C ASN A 629 -15.68 -9.97 11.76
N MET A 630 -15.87 -8.67 11.57
CA MET A 630 -16.97 -8.11 10.79
C MET A 630 -16.58 -8.00 9.31
N VAL A 631 -17.38 -8.59 8.43
CA VAL A 631 -17.18 -8.57 6.98
C VAL A 631 -18.40 -8.03 6.27
N MET A 632 -18.19 -7.29 5.18
CA MET A 632 -19.27 -6.80 4.34
C MET A 632 -19.75 -7.92 3.41
N LYS A 633 -21.00 -8.34 3.54
CA LYS A 633 -21.65 -9.29 2.62
C LYS A 633 -22.88 -8.66 1.98
N LYS A 634 -23.08 -8.94 0.68
CA LYS A 634 -24.30 -8.55 -0.02
C LYS A 634 -25.44 -9.46 0.40
N LYS A 635 -26.39 -8.92 1.16
CA LYS A 635 -27.64 -9.60 1.51
C LYS A 635 -28.79 -8.84 0.88
N ASN A 636 -29.55 -9.50 0.00
CA ASN A 636 -30.68 -8.90 -0.74
C ASN A 636 -30.32 -7.62 -1.53
N GLY A 637 -29.13 -7.58 -2.15
CA GLY A 637 -28.66 -6.44 -2.94
C GLY A 637 -28.19 -5.22 -2.12
N LYS A 638 -28.18 -5.29 -0.79
CA LYS A 638 -27.58 -4.29 0.10
C LYS A 638 -26.35 -4.86 0.79
N GLU A 639 -25.32 -4.04 0.95
CA GLU A 639 -24.13 -4.40 1.71
C GLU A 639 -24.45 -4.32 3.20
N THR A 640 -24.34 -5.46 3.89
CA THR A 640 -24.59 -5.57 5.33
C THR A 640 -23.37 -6.16 6.01
N GLU A 641 -23.01 -5.58 7.14
CA GLU A 641 -21.91 -6.05 7.98
C GLU A 641 -22.37 -7.28 8.77
N VAL A 642 -21.72 -8.41 8.56
CA VAL A 642 -22.04 -9.69 9.20
C VAL A 642 -20.78 -10.19 9.91
N GLN A 643 -20.94 -10.75 11.10
CA GLN A 643 -19.84 -11.40 11.79
C GLN A 643 -19.47 -12.71 11.08
N GLU A 644 -18.23 -12.82 10.64
CA GLU A 644 -17.60 -14.02 10.08
C GLU A 644 -16.44 -14.44 10.99
N GLY A 645 -16.78 -15.06 12.11
CA GLY A 645 -15.81 -15.55 13.09
C GLY A 645 -15.28 -14.45 14.01
N TRP A 646 -13.99 -14.57 14.30
CA TRP A 646 -13.26 -13.86 15.36
C TRP A 646 -11.85 -13.57 14.85
N LYS A 647 -11.22 -12.53 15.38
CA LYS A 647 -9.81 -12.21 15.13
C LYS A 647 -9.18 -11.74 16.42
N GLY A 648 -7.90 -12.01 16.65
CA GLY A 648 -7.23 -11.44 17.80
C GLY A 648 -7.08 -9.93 17.62
N ARG A 649 -7.19 -9.19 18.73
CA ARG A 649 -6.97 -7.73 18.74
C ARG A 649 -5.53 -7.41 18.38
N ILE A 650 -4.60 -8.14 19.00
CA ILE A 650 -3.16 -8.09 18.71
C ILE A 650 -2.71 -9.41 18.09
N MET A 651 -3.05 -10.57 18.66
CA MET A 651 -2.48 -11.85 18.21
C MET A 651 -3.15 -12.37 16.92
N PRO A 652 -2.41 -12.55 15.81
CA PRO A 652 -2.96 -13.18 14.62
C PRO A 652 -3.36 -14.63 14.90
N PHE A 653 -4.56 -15.03 14.46
CA PHE A 653 -5.04 -16.41 14.64
C PHE A 653 -4.09 -17.43 13.99
N THR A 654 -3.58 -17.13 12.80
CA THR A 654 -2.62 -17.98 12.09
C THR A 654 -1.37 -18.23 12.92
N LEU A 655 -0.80 -17.18 13.53
CA LEU A 655 0.40 -17.29 14.35
C LEU A 655 0.17 -18.15 15.60
N VAL A 656 -0.99 -17.98 16.25
CA VAL A 656 -1.35 -18.79 17.42
C VAL A 656 -1.56 -20.25 17.04
N GLN A 657 -2.18 -20.51 15.88
CA GLN A 657 -2.39 -21.86 15.36
C GLN A 657 -1.07 -22.55 15.07
N GLU A 658 -0.16 -21.88 14.36
CA GLU A 658 1.17 -22.40 14.04
C GLU A 658 1.99 -22.73 15.29
N ARG A 659 1.89 -21.91 16.34
CA ARG A 659 2.74 -22.01 17.52
C ARG A 659 2.19 -22.93 18.61
N TYR A 660 0.88 -22.88 18.87
CA TYR A 660 0.25 -23.55 20.01
C TYR A 660 -0.78 -24.60 19.62
N LEU A 661 -1.28 -24.61 18.38
CA LEU A 661 -2.29 -25.56 17.87
C LEU A 661 -1.82 -26.27 16.59
N SER A 662 -0.52 -26.54 16.51
CA SER A 662 0.11 -27.03 15.29
C SER A 662 -0.41 -28.40 14.87
N LYS A 663 -0.84 -29.24 15.82
CA LYS A 663 -1.40 -30.58 15.55
C LYS A 663 -2.74 -30.49 14.86
N GLU A 664 -3.62 -29.62 15.35
CA GLU A 664 -4.94 -29.38 14.78
C GLU A 664 -4.82 -28.72 13.40
N LEU A 665 -3.89 -27.77 13.26
CA LEU A 665 -3.57 -27.14 11.97
C LEU A 665 -3.04 -28.18 10.97
N GLU A 666 -2.08 -29.02 11.35
CA GLU A 666 -1.51 -30.05 10.48
C GLU A 666 -2.57 -31.07 10.04
N ALA A 667 -3.46 -31.50 10.96
CA ALA A 667 -4.56 -32.39 10.62
C ALA A 667 -5.52 -31.77 9.58
N LEU A 668 -5.80 -30.47 9.71
CA LEU A 668 -6.60 -29.72 8.74
C LEU A 668 -5.88 -29.63 7.39
N THR A 669 -4.60 -29.24 7.38
CA THR A 669 -3.77 -29.11 6.17
C THR A 669 -3.63 -30.43 5.42
N ILE A 670 -3.54 -31.57 6.12
CA ILE A 670 -3.54 -32.91 5.49
C ILE A 670 -4.86 -33.15 4.75
N ASN A 671 -6.00 -32.84 5.38
CA ASN A 671 -7.31 -33.02 4.76
C ASN A 671 -7.49 -32.07 3.56
N GLU A 672 -7.05 -30.81 3.67
CA GLU A 672 -7.06 -29.85 2.57
C GLU A 672 -6.17 -30.30 1.40
N SER A 673 -4.98 -30.82 1.69
CA SER A 673 -4.07 -31.37 0.68
C SER A 673 -4.67 -32.58 -0.03
N ARG A 674 -5.35 -33.47 0.70
CA ARG A 674 -6.10 -34.60 0.10
C ARG A 674 -7.26 -34.09 -0.75
N LEU A 675 -7.94 -33.03 -0.34
CA LEU A 675 -9.03 -32.44 -1.12
C LEU A 675 -8.54 -31.90 -2.48
N THR A 676 -7.38 -31.24 -2.49
CA THR A 676 -6.72 -30.78 -3.72
C THR A 676 -6.27 -31.96 -4.57
N ALA A 677 -5.67 -33.00 -3.97
CA ALA A 677 -5.28 -34.21 -4.70
C ALA A 677 -6.47 -34.92 -5.36
N ILE A 678 -7.62 -35.02 -4.67
CA ILE A 678 -8.85 -35.58 -5.24
C ILE A 678 -9.32 -34.78 -6.47
N ALA A 679 -9.21 -33.45 -6.45
CA ALA A 679 -9.57 -32.63 -7.60
C ALA A 679 -8.69 -32.97 -8.82
N THR A 680 -7.37 -33.06 -8.62
CA THR A 680 -6.44 -33.49 -9.67
C THR A 680 -6.75 -34.91 -10.18
N GLU A 681 -7.02 -35.86 -9.30
CA GLU A 681 -7.41 -37.22 -9.70
C GLU A 681 -8.71 -37.24 -10.52
N ILE A 682 -9.68 -36.39 -10.20
CA ILE A 682 -10.93 -36.28 -10.98
C ILE A 682 -10.64 -35.69 -12.37
N ASP A 683 -9.80 -34.65 -12.46
CA ASP A 683 -9.41 -34.04 -13.73
C ASP A 683 -8.70 -35.07 -14.64
N GLU A 684 -7.78 -35.86 -14.09
CA GLU A 684 -7.12 -36.96 -14.80
C GLU A 684 -8.13 -38.01 -15.31
N ILE A 685 -9.13 -38.36 -14.50
CA ILE A 685 -10.18 -39.29 -14.93
C ILE A 685 -11.00 -38.70 -16.08
N ILE A 686 -11.37 -37.42 -16.01
CA ILE A 686 -12.12 -36.72 -17.06
C ILE A 686 -11.31 -36.72 -18.37
N GLU A 687 -10.02 -36.42 -18.32
CA GLU A 687 -9.15 -36.45 -19.49
C GLU A 687 -9.06 -37.84 -20.14
N ALA A 688 -9.04 -38.89 -19.32
CA ALA A 688 -8.97 -40.28 -19.73
C ALA A 688 -10.29 -40.85 -20.28
N LEU A 689 -11.42 -40.15 -20.14
CA LEU A 689 -12.71 -40.60 -20.69
C LEU A 689 -12.66 -40.67 -22.24
N PRO A 690 -13.33 -41.64 -22.86
CA PRO A 690 -13.55 -41.64 -24.31
C PRO A 690 -14.27 -40.37 -24.77
N GLU A 691 -13.93 -39.84 -25.95
CA GLU A 691 -14.55 -38.61 -26.48
C GLU A 691 -16.07 -38.70 -26.60
N GLU A 692 -16.61 -39.88 -26.93
CA GLU A 692 -18.05 -40.14 -27.00
C GLU A 692 -18.76 -39.96 -25.65
N GLU A 693 -18.07 -40.26 -24.55
CA GLU A 693 -18.59 -40.14 -23.18
C GLU A 693 -18.40 -38.72 -22.62
N LYS A 694 -17.45 -37.94 -23.15
CA LYS A 694 -17.24 -36.53 -22.78
C LYS A 694 -18.34 -35.61 -23.32
N ASP A 695 -18.96 -35.99 -24.43
CA ASP A 695 -20.12 -35.30 -25.03
C ASP A 695 -21.48 -35.78 -24.47
N SER A 696 -21.45 -36.70 -23.49
CA SER A 696 -22.65 -37.24 -22.84
C SER A 696 -23.13 -36.38 -21.67
N SER A 697 -24.29 -36.70 -21.07
CA SER A 697 -24.80 -36.04 -19.86
C SER A 697 -23.99 -36.34 -18.58
N LEU A 698 -22.93 -37.14 -18.68
CA LEU A 698 -22.08 -37.54 -17.57
C LEU A 698 -21.30 -36.36 -16.97
N LEU A 699 -20.90 -35.39 -17.81
CA LEU A 699 -20.21 -34.16 -17.42
C LEU A 699 -21.16 -32.96 -17.49
N ASN A 700 -20.78 -31.87 -16.83
CA ASN A 700 -21.52 -30.60 -16.90
C ASN A 700 -21.33 -29.92 -18.28
N ASP A 701 -22.04 -28.81 -18.51
CA ASP A 701 -22.01 -28.05 -19.79
C ASP A 701 -20.61 -27.53 -20.20
N LYS A 702 -19.62 -27.58 -19.30
CA LYS A 702 -18.24 -27.16 -19.55
C LYS A 702 -17.28 -28.33 -19.72
N SER A 703 -17.76 -29.56 -19.58
CA SER A 703 -16.97 -30.80 -19.58
C SER A 703 -15.82 -30.78 -18.55
N ASP A 704 -15.99 -30.05 -17.43
CA ASP A 704 -14.97 -29.85 -16.40
C ASP A 704 -15.34 -30.47 -15.04
N ALA A 705 -16.52 -31.07 -14.91
CA ALA A 705 -16.93 -31.78 -13.70
C ALA A 705 -18.03 -32.81 -13.97
N PHE A 706 -18.01 -33.92 -13.23
CA PHE A 706 -19.06 -34.93 -13.25
C PHE A 706 -20.40 -34.43 -12.69
N VAL A 707 -21.50 -34.82 -13.34
CA VAL A 707 -22.85 -34.67 -12.82
C VAL A 707 -23.15 -35.83 -11.88
N ALA A 708 -23.13 -35.57 -10.57
CA ALA A 708 -23.23 -36.63 -9.54
C ALA A 708 -24.46 -37.55 -9.68
N LYS A 709 -25.58 -37.06 -10.21
CA LYS A 709 -26.77 -37.89 -10.44
C LYS A 709 -26.52 -38.90 -11.57
N GLU A 710 -26.06 -38.41 -12.72
CA GLU A 710 -25.83 -39.21 -13.92
C GLU A 710 -24.69 -40.20 -13.69
N LEU A 711 -23.60 -39.78 -13.04
CA LEU A 711 -22.49 -40.66 -12.66
C LEU A 711 -22.96 -41.83 -11.77
N ASN A 712 -23.86 -41.58 -10.82
CA ASN A 712 -24.38 -42.64 -9.97
C ASN A 712 -25.33 -43.60 -10.70
N GLU A 713 -26.04 -43.12 -11.74
CA GLU A 713 -26.85 -43.97 -12.62
C GLU A 713 -25.94 -44.88 -13.45
N VAL A 714 -24.90 -44.33 -14.08
CA VAL A 714 -23.90 -45.09 -14.85
C VAL A 714 -23.18 -46.13 -13.98
N VAL A 715 -22.78 -45.77 -12.76
CA VAL A 715 -22.16 -46.72 -11.81
C VAL A 715 -23.12 -47.85 -11.45
N LYS A 716 -24.41 -47.55 -11.27
CA LYS A 716 -25.43 -48.57 -10.96
C LYS A 716 -25.65 -49.52 -12.13
N GLU A 717 -25.64 -49.01 -13.36
CA GLU A 717 -25.71 -49.80 -14.59
C GLU A 717 -24.49 -50.71 -14.71
N ALA A 718 -23.27 -50.18 -14.53
CA ALA A 718 -22.03 -50.95 -14.55
C ALA A 718 -22.06 -52.14 -13.57
N TYR A 719 -22.56 -51.94 -12.34
CA TYR A 719 -22.71 -53.03 -11.37
C TYR A 719 -23.85 -54.01 -11.69
N ALA A 720 -24.91 -53.57 -12.39
CA ALA A 720 -26.03 -54.42 -12.78
C ALA A 720 -25.61 -55.48 -13.81
N GLU A 721 -24.67 -55.12 -14.69
CA GLU A 721 -24.09 -55.96 -15.74
C GLU A 721 -23.05 -56.97 -15.23
N VAL A 722 -22.63 -56.87 -13.96
CA VAL A 722 -21.69 -57.84 -13.38
C VAL A 722 -22.33 -59.23 -13.34
N GLU A 723 -21.61 -60.21 -13.89
CA GLU A 723 -21.96 -61.62 -13.87
C GLU A 723 -20.89 -62.44 -13.15
N THR A 724 -21.32 -63.13 -12.09
CA THR A 724 -20.53 -64.18 -11.43
C THR A 724 -21.39 -65.42 -11.26
N PRO A 725 -20.81 -66.61 -11.07
CA PRO A 725 -21.57 -67.83 -10.85
C PRO A 725 -22.60 -67.70 -9.71
N GLU A 726 -22.25 -66.95 -8.66
CA GLU A 726 -23.13 -66.68 -7.52
C GLU A 726 -24.21 -65.63 -7.83
N ILE A 727 -23.86 -64.53 -8.52
CA ILE A 727 -24.82 -63.51 -8.96
C ILE A 727 -25.85 -64.09 -9.91
N ASN A 728 -25.42 -64.90 -10.89
CA ASN A 728 -26.31 -65.52 -11.86
C ASN A 728 -27.27 -66.52 -11.19
N ALA A 729 -26.79 -67.28 -10.21
CA ALA A 729 -27.63 -68.17 -9.41
C ALA A 729 -28.67 -67.39 -8.56
N ILE A 730 -28.27 -66.25 -7.96
CA ILE A 730 -29.18 -65.37 -7.22
C ILE A 730 -30.23 -64.72 -8.15
N LYS A 731 -29.83 -64.24 -9.34
CA LYS A 731 -30.74 -63.68 -10.37
C LYS A 731 -31.79 -64.72 -10.79
N ALA A 732 -31.39 -65.99 -10.97
CA ALA A 732 -32.31 -67.09 -11.26
C ALA A 732 -33.29 -67.38 -10.09
N TYR A 733 -32.85 -67.26 -8.83
CA TYR A 733 -33.76 -67.35 -7.69
C TYR A 733 -34.73 -66.16 -7.61
N GLN A 734 -34.28 -64.95 -7.96
CA GLN A 734 -35.12 -63.76 -8.05
C GLN A 734 -36.22 -63.91 -9.11
N GLU A 735 -35.89 -64.46 -10.28
CA GLU A 735 -36.87 -64.77 -11.33
C GLU A 735 -37.92 -65.79 -10.85
N LEU A 736 -37.48 -66.79 -10.08
CA LEU A 736 -38.36 -67.77 -9.44
C LEU A 736 -39.30 -67.12 -8.41
N LEU A 737 -38.86 -66.07 -7.70
CA LEU A 737 -39.72 -65.25 -6.84
C LEU A 737 -40.72 -64.41 -7.64
N ASP A 738 -40.30 -63.81 -8.75
CA ASP A 738 -41.12 -62.94 -9.59
C ASP A 738 -42.23 -63.70 -10.32
N ASN A 739 -41.95 -64.95 -10.69
CA ASN A 739 -42.93 -65.89 -11.26
C ASN A 739 -43.89 -66.50 -10.22
N LYS A 740 -43.86 -66.03 -8.96
CA LYS A 740 -44.72 -66.50 -7.86
C LYS A 740 -44.66 -68.02 -7.63
N ALA A 741 -43.48 -68.61 -7.78
CA ALA A 741 -43.25 -70.04 -7.58
C ALA A 741 -43.75 -70.53 -6.21
N ARG A 742 -44.17 -71.79 -6.15
CA ARG A 742 -44.67 -72.44 -4.93
C ARG A 742 -43.51 -72.72 -3.98
N LYS A 743 -43.81 -72.87 -2.69
CA LYS A 743 -42.81 -73.11 -1.63
C LYS A 743 -41.85 -74.27 -1.96
N LEU A 744 -42.38 -75.37 -2.47
CA LEU A 744 -41.59 -76.56 -2.81
C LEU A 744 -40.53 -76.30 -3.90
N GLU A 745 -40.85 -75.43 -4.88
CA GLU A 745 -39.95 -75.07 -5.97
C GLU A 745 -38.79 -74.20 -5.45
N LYS A 746 -39.08 -73.27 -4.52
CA LYS A 746 -38.07 -72.43 -3.84
C LYS A 746 -37.11 -73.27 -3.00
N GLU A 747 -37.63 -74.18 -2.18
CA GLU A 747 -36.81 -75.07 -1.35
C GLU A 747 -35.93 -76.01 -2.19
N THR A 748 -36.44 -76.47 -3.34
CA THR A 748 -35.68 -77.31 -4.28
C THR A 748 -34.54 -76.52 -4.91
N PHE A 749 -34.79 -75.28 -5.33
CA PHE A 749 -33.77 -74.40 -5.87
C PHE A 749 -32.66 -74.10 -4.85
N ILE A 750 -33.02 -73.83 -3.59
CA ILE A 750 -32.08 -73.55 -2.49
C ILE A 750 -31.18 -74.76 -2.22
N LYS A 751 -31.73 -75.99 -2.19
CA LYS A 751 -30.94 -77.20 -1.94
C LYS A 751 -30.00 -77.55 -3.11
N ALA A 752 -30.38 -77.23 -4.34
CA ALA A 752 -29.61 -77.54 -5.54
C ALA A 752 -28.44 -76.56 -5.77
N ASN A 753 -28.64 -75.27 -5.46
CA ASN A 753 -27.65 -74.23 -5.73
C ASN A 753 -26.73 -74.00 -4.53
N LYS A 754 -25.56 -74.67 -4.56
CA LYS A 754 -24.48 -74.51 -3.56
C LYS A 754 -23.58 -73.29 -3.80
N ALA A 755 -23.71 -72.66 -4.97
CA ALA A 755 -22.94 -71.47 -5.33
C ALA A 755 -23.38 -70.21 -4.58
N ILE A 756 -24.55 -70.23 -3.93
CA ILE A 756 -25.11 -69.12 -3.17
C ILE A 756 -24.83 -69.33 -1.69
N GLN A 757 -24.22 -68.34 -1.03
CA GLN A 757 -24.06 -68.35 0.43
C GLN A 757 -25.38 -68.01 1.14
N TRP A 758 -26.33 -68.94 1.11
CA TRP A 758 -27.67 -68.77 1.68
C TRP A 758 -27.67 -68.33 3.16
N SER A 759 -26.66 -68.73 3.94
CA SER A 759 -26.51 -68.34 5.35
C SER A 759 -26.20 -66.86 5.57
N ALA A 760 -25.82 -66.11 4.51
CA ALA A 760 -25.60 -64.67 4.57
C ALA A 760 -26.91 -63.85 4.47
N MET A 761 -28.05 -64.52 4.27
CA MET A 761 -29.37 -63.91 4.14
C MET A 761 -30.30 -64.33 5.29
N ASP A 762 -31.20 -63.44 5.70
CA ASP A 762 -32.26 -63.77 6.66
C ASP A 762 -33.37 -64.60 5.99
N ALA A 763 -33.49 -65.86 6.41
CA ALA A 763 -34.56 -66.74 5.95
C ALA A 763 -35.90 -66.40 6.62
N ASN A 764 -37.00 -66.59 5.89
CA ASN A 764 -38.35 -66.54 6.42
C ASN A 764 -38.60 -67.72 7.38
N LYS A 765 -39.67 -67.62 8.18
CA LYS A 765 -40.11 -68.71 9.09
C LYS A 765 -40.35 -70.05 8.38
N ASP A 766 -40.54 -70.03 7.07
CA ASP A 766 -40.81 -71.20 6.25
C ASP A 766 -39.56 -71.79 5.56
N GLY A 767 -38.37 -71.23 5.81
CA GLY A 767 -37.09 -71.69 5.25
C GLY A 767 -36.73 -71.11 3.87
N THR A 768 -37.57 -70.24 3.30
CA THR A 768 -37.33 -69.56 2.01
C THR A 768 -36.85 -68.12 2.20
N TYR A 769 -36.35 -67.47 1.14
CA TYR A 769 -35.88 -66.07 1.20
C TYR A 769 -36.83 -65.12 0.49
N SER A 770 -37.08 -63.94 1.10
CA SER A 770 -37.93 -62.90 0.52
C SER A 770 -37.25 -62.16 -0.64
N LYS A 771 -38.03 -61.58 -1.55
CA LYS A 771 -37.50 -60.74 -2.65
C LYS A 771 -36.65 -59.59 -2.11
N THR A 772 -37.06 -58.99 -0.99
CA THR A 772 -36.30 -57.91 -0.33
C THR A 772 -34.94 -58.39 0.16
N THR A 773 -34.85 -59.57 0.79
CA THR A 773 -33.59 -60.13 1.28
C THR A 773 -32.65 -60.51 0.13
N VAL A 774 -33.20 -61.12 -0.92
CA VAL A 774 -32.45 -61.54 -2.11
C VAL A 774 -31.90 -60.34 -2.88
N ASN A 775 -32.72 -59.30 -3.10
CA ASN A 775 -32.28 -58.08 -3.77
C ASN A 775 -31.18 -57.38 -2.97
N LYS A 776 -31.30 -57.34 -1.63
CA LYS A 776 -30.27 -56.77 -0.77
C LYS A 776 -28.93 -57.52 -0.89
N TYR A 777 -28.99 -58.85 -0.95
CA TYR A 777 -27.81 -59.69 -1.10
C TYR A 777 -27.19 -59.61 -2.51
N LEU A 778 -28.02 -59.54 -3.56
CA LEU A 778 -27.57 -59.31 -4.93
C LEU A 778 -26.80 -57.99 -5.05
N SER A 779 -27.35 -56.90 -4.51
CA SER A 779 -26.67 -55.61 -4.50
C SER A 779 -25.36 -55.64 -3.71
N GLN A 780 -25.28 -56.39 -2.62
CA GLN A 780 -24.03 -56.59 -1.88
C GLN A 780 -22.99 -57.31 -2.73
N LEU A 781 -23.34 -58.42 -3.37
CA LEU A 781 -22.43 -59.19 -4.23
C LEU A 781 -21.91 -58.34 -5.40
N GLN A 782 -22.78 -57.55 -6.03
CA GLN A 782 -22.40 -56.67 -7.13
C GLN A 782 -21.45 -55.56 -6.66
N SER A 783 -21.74 -54.91 -5.53
CA SER A 783 -20.94 -53.78 -5.01
C SER A 783 -19.51 -54.14 -4.55
N VAL A 784 -19.20 -55.43 -4.41
CA VAL A 784 -17.87 -55.92 -4.00
C VAL A 784 -17.00 -56.26 -5.23
N PHE A 785 -17.58 -56.28 -6.44
CA PHE A 785 -16.85 -56.54 -7.67
C PHE A 785 -15.86 -55.41 -7.98
N THR A 786 -14.64 -55.76 -8.40
CA THR A 786 -13.60 -54.79 -8.78
C THR A 786 -13.39 -54.85 -10.29
N PHE A 787 -13.64 -53.73 -10.98
CA PHE A 787 -13.36 -53.56 -12.40
C PHE A 787 -11.84 -53.42 -12.65
N LYS A 788 -11.38 -53.68 -13.88
CA LYS A 788 -9.96 -53.50 -14.24
C LYS A 788 -9.64 -52.02 -14.42
N GLU A 789 -8.44 -51.60 -14.02
CA GLU A 789 -8.06 -50.18 -13.95
C GLU A 789 -8.14 -49.41 -15.29
N ASP A 790 -8.07 -50.12 -16.41
CA ASP A 790 -8.11 -49.59 -17.77
C ASP A 790 -9.52 -49.48 -18.37
N THR A 791 -10.58 -49.86 -17.63
CA THR A 791 -11.96 -49.85 -18.17
C THR A 791 -12.74 -48.61 -17.78
N PHE A 792 -13.72 -48.23 -18.62
CA PHE A 792 -14.63 -47.12 -18.37
C PHE A 792 -15.38 -47.29 -17.04
N GLU A 793 -15.84 -48.51 -16.73
CA GLU A 793 -16.55 -48.83 -15.50
C GLU A 793 -15.68 -48.57 -14.26
N TYR A 794 -14.38 -48.87 -14.33
CA TYR A 794 -13.45 -48.53 -13.25
C TYR A 794 -13.31 -47.03 -13.07
N GLN A 795 -13.17 -46.27 -14.17
CA GLN A 795 -13.03 -44.82 -14.13
C GLN A 795 -14.26 -44.14 -13.52
N VAL A 796 -15.47 -44.52 -13.91
CA VAL A 796 -16.72 -43.96 -13.35
C VAL A 796 -16.95 -44.39 -11.89
N VAL A 797 -16.60 -45.61 -11.51
CA VAL A 797 -16.67 -46.08 -10.12
C VAL A 797 -15.68 -45.33 -9.24
N LYS A 798 -14.43 -45.15 -9.71
CA LYS A 798 -13.40 -44.39 -9.02
C LYS A 798 -13.81 -42.92 -8.87
N ALA A 799 -14.32 -42.29 -9.94
CA ALA A 799 -14.84 -40.92 -9.88
C ALA A 799 -15.98 -40.77 -8.87
N SER A 800 -16.91 -41.72 -8.81
CA SER A 800 -18.01 -41.70 -7.84
C SER A 800 -17.50 -41.82 -6.39
N GLN A 801 -16.54 -42.73 -6.14
CA GLN A 801 -15.89 -42.86 -4.84
C GLN A 801 -15.14 -41.58 -4.43
N LEU A 802 -14.40 -40.98 -5.37
CA LEU A 802 -13.69 -39.71 -5.15
C LEU A 802 -14.66 -38.55 -4.88
N LEU A 803 -15.81 -38.46 -5.55
CA LEU A 803 -16.82 -37.44 -5.24
C LEU A 803 -17.46 -37.63 -3.86
N ILE A 804 -17.67 -38.87 -3.43
CA ILE A 804 -18.14 -39.18 -2.07
C ILE A 804 -17.09 -38.76 -1.05
N GLU A 805 -15.82 -39.16 -1.24
CA GLU A 805 -14.70 -38.76 -0.40
C GLU A 805 -14.56 -37.23 -0.37
N GLN A 806 -14.62 -36.56 -1.52
CA GLN A 806 -14.54 -35.11 -1.64
C GLN A 806 -15.63 -34.42 -0.82
N LYS A 807 -16.87 -34.92 -0.89
CA LYS A 807 -18.01 -34.38 -0.15
C LYS A 807 -17.83 -34.55 1.36
N ASP A 808 -17.44 -35.74 1.79
CA ASP A 808 -17.24 -36.05 3.21
C ASP A 808 -16.05 -35.26 3.78
N LEU A 809 -14.97 -35.14 3.01
CA LEU A 809 -13.78 -34.39 3.36
C LEU A 809 -14.07 -32.89 3.42
N LYS A 810 -14.84 -32.32 2.46
CA LYS A 810 -15.32 -30.92 2.54
C LYS A 810 -16.12 -30.65 3.81
N ALA A 811 -17.00 -31.59 4.21
CA ALA A 811 -17.76 -31.47 5.44
C ALA A 811 -16.85 -31.56 6.69
N LYS A 812 -15.87 -32.48 6.67
CA LYS A 812 -14.88 -32.66 7.73
C LYS A 812 -13.98 -31.43 7.89
N ILE A 813 -13.38 -30.93 6.82
CA ILE A 813 -12.56 -29.70 6.78
C ILE A 813 -13.35 -28.52 7.33
N LYS A 814 -14.60 -28.33 6.88
CA LYS A 814 -15.44 -27.23 7.38
C LYS A 814 -15.66 -27.32 8.90
N LYS A 815 -15.86 -28.53 9.41
CA LYS A 815 -16.05 -28.78 10.85
C LYS A 815 -14.75 -28.56 11.63
N GLU A 816 -13.64 -29.09 11.15
CA GLU A 816 -12.31 -28.97 11.77
C GLU A 816 -11.82 -27.52 11.75
N ALA A 817 -11.98 -26.80 10.63
CA ALA A 817 -11.65 -25.38 10.53
C ALA A 817 -12.48 -24.55 11.53
N ALA A 818 -13.78 -24.80 11.66
CA ALA A 818 -14.61 -24.11 12.64
C ALA A 818 -14.20 -24.44 14.09
N ALA A 819 -13.82 -25.69 14.36
CA ALA A 819 -13.34 -26.12 15.67
C ALA A 819 -11.98 -25.49 16.02
N LEU A 820 -11.03 -25.52 15.08
CA LEU A 820 -9.71 -24.88 15.20
C LEU A 820 -9.87 -23.38 15.43
N HIS A 821 -10.76 -22.71 14.69
CA HIS A 821 -11.04 -21.30 14.84
C HIS A 821 -11.53 -20.94 16.25
N MET A 822 -12.47 -21.72 16.80
CA MET A 822 -12.94 -21.51 18.18
C MET A 822 -11.88 -21.88 19.22
N LEU A 823 -11.11 -22.94 19.01
CA LEU A 823 -10.00 -23.32 19.89
C LEU A 823 -8.92 -22.24 19.90
N THR A 824 -8.65 -21.59 18.77
CA THR A 824 -7.72 -20.47 18.65
C THR A 824 -8.19 -19.28 19.48
N LYS A 825 -9.50 -18.97 19.42
CA LYS A 825 -10.12 -17.93 20.25
C LYS A 825 -9.88 -18.21 21.74
N GLU A 826 -10.22 -19.41 22.20
CA GLU A 826 -10.05 -19.82 23.60
C GLU A 826 -8.57 -19.82 24.01
N THR A 827 -7.67 -20.22 23.10
CA THR A 827 -6.23 -20.20 23.34
C THR A 827 -5.73 -18.79 23.58
N ILE A 828 -6.11 -17.82 22.74
CA ILE A 828 -5.74 -16.40 22.90
C ILE A 828 -6.22 -15.84 24.24
N GLU A 829 -7.46 -16.10 24.61
CA GLU A 829 -8.06 -15.62 25.86
C GLU A 829 -7.36 -16.18 27.12
N ASN A 830 -6.61 -17.28 26.99
CA ASN A 830 -5.91 -17.96 28.09
C ASN A 830 -4.38 -17.94 27.98
N LEU A 831 -3.79 -17.13 27.09
CA LEU A 831 -2.34 -17.03 26.97
C LEU A 831 -1.71 -16.52 28.26
N THR A 832 -0.61 -17.15 28.69
CA THR A 832 0.25 -16.62 29.76
C THR A 832 1.09 -15.45 29.26
N ASP A 833 1.60 -14.59 30.16
CA ASP A 833 2.47 -13.46 29.76
C ASP A 833 3.72 -13.93 29.00
N ALA A 834 4.28 -15.07 29.37
CA ALA A 834 5.42 -15.66 28.67
C ALA A 834 5.07 -16.08 27.23
N GLN A 835 3.88 -16.65 27.02
CA GLN A 835 3.41 -17.03 25.69
C GLN A 835 3.07 -15.80 24.83
N ILE A 836 2.54 -14.73 25.44
CA ILE A 836 2.33 -13.44 24.76
C ILE A 836 3.66 -12.90 24.27
N ASN A 837 4.68 -12.86 25.13
CA ASN A 837 6.01 -12.38 24.74
C ASN A 837 6.61 -13.22 23.59
N ASP A 838 6.54 -14.56 23.67
CA ASP A 838 6.96 -15.45 22.56
C ASP A 838 6.23 -15.12 21.25
N LEU A 839 4.91 -14.89 21.30
CA LEU A 839 4.14 -14.50 20.11
C LEU A 839 4.50 -13.11 19.60
N LEU A 840 4.74 -12.14 20.48
CA LEU A 840 5.21 -10.80 20.10
C LEU A 840 6.58 -10.86 19.43
N GLU A 841 7.49 -11.71 19.89
CA GLU A 841 8.78 -11.94 19.21
C GLU A 841 8.58 -12.50 17.80
N HIS A 842 7.70 -13.48 17.62
CA HIS A 842 7.42 -14.03 16.29
C HIS A 842 6.64 -13.06 15.38
N LYS A 843 5.83 -12.17 15.96
CA LYS A 843 5.06 -11.16 15.23
C LYS A 843 5.90 -9.95 14.82
N TRP A 844 6.78 -9.47 15.71
CA TRP A 844 7.48 -8.20 15.56
C TRP A 844 8.95 -8.37 15.17
N VAL A 845 9.66 -9.30 15.81
CA VAL A 845 11.12 -9.43 15.69
C VAL A 845 11.49 -10.31 14.52
N GLN A 846 10.95 -11.53 14.47
CA GLN A 846 11.32 -12.53 13.45
C GLN A 846 11.10 -12.06 12.00
N PRO A 847 9.99 -11.38 11.63
CA PRO A 847 9.80 -10.90 10.27
C PRO A 847 10.84 -9.86 9.85
N LEU A 848 11.19 -8.94 10.76
CA LEU A 848 12.21 -7.92 10.52
C LEU A 848 13.61 -8.55 10.41
N VAL A 849 13.97 -9.44 11.33
CA VAL A 849 15.26 -10.15 11.31
C VAL A 849 15.41 -10.95 10.02
N LYS A 850 14.40 -11.77 9.67
CA LYS A 850 14.41 -12.55 8.43
C LYS A 850 14.50 -11.68 7.18
N ALA A 851 13.83 -10.54 7.16
CA ALA A 851 13.92 -9.60 6.04
C ALA A 851 15.35 -9.04 5.88
N LEU A 852 15.99 -8.67 6.99
CA LEU A 852 17.37 -8.19 7.01
C LEU A 852 18.37 -9.30 6.66
N GLU A 853 18.17 -10.54 7.12
CA GLU A 853 19.07 -11.67 6.83
C GLU A 853 19.20 -11.98 5.34
N ASN A 854 18.17 -11.67 4.52
CA ASN A 854 18.19 -11.90 3.07
C ASN A 854 18.95 -10.83 2.27
N MET A 855 19.40 -9.73 2.90
CA MET A 855 20.06 -8.64 2.16
C MET A 855 21.37 -9.05 1.47
N PRO A 856 22.29 -9.84 2.08
CA PRO A 856 23.48 -10.35 1.39
C PRO A 856 23.14 -11.16 0.14
N ASP A 857 22.12 -12.02 0.22
CA ASP A 857 21.71 -12.86 -0.91
C ASP A 857 21.20 -12.02 -2.08
N ALA A 858 20.45 -10.94 -1.81
CA ALA A 858 20.00 -10.02 -2.85
C ALA A 858 21.16 -9.33 -3.59
N ILE A 859 22.26 -9.03 -2.90
CA ILE A 859 23.49 -8.49 -3.50
C ILE A 859 24.15 -9.52 -4.41
N ILE A 860 24.26 -10.76 -3.93
CA ILE A 860 24.87 -11.89 -4.66
C ILE A 860 24.04 -12.24 -5.90
N ASP A 861 22.72 -12.27 -5.78
CA ASP A 861 21.80 -12.53 -6.89
C ASP A 861 21.86 -11.42 -7.94
N THR A 862 21.97 -10.17 -7.49
CA THR A 862 22.15 -9.03 -8.42
C THR A 862 23.45 -9.13 -9.18
N LEU A 863 24.56 -9.46 -8.51
CA LEU A 863 25.85 -9.68 -9.18
C LEU A 863 25.75 -10.85 -10.17
N SER A 864 25.21 -11.99 -9.73
CA SER A 864 25.05 -13.20 -10.55
C SER A 864 24.25 -12.90 -11.82
N ARG A 865 23.13 -12.19 -11.70
CA ARG A 865 22.30 -11.78 -12.85
C ARG A 865 23.04 -10.84 -13.78
N LYS A 866 23.76 -9.84 -13.27
CA LYS A 866 24.55 -8.92 -14.11
C LYS A 866 25.64 -9.66 -14.90
N LEU A 867 26.32 -10.61 -14.26
CA LEU A 867 27.34 -11.43 -14.91
C LEU A 867 26.75 -12.41 -15.93
N GLN A 868 25.60 -13.00 -15.63
CA GLN A 868 24.88 -13.84 -16.57
C GLN A 868 24.46 -13.03 -17.80
N GLN A 869 23.84 -11.87 -17.61
CA GLN A 869 23.46 -10.96 -18.70
C GLN A 869 24.66 -10.55 -19.55
N LEU A 870 25.80 -10.22 -18.92
CA LEU A 870 27.02 -9.86 -19.63
C LEU A 870 27.59 -11.03 -20.45
N THR A 871 27.46 -12.25 -19.95
CA THR A 871 27.89 -13.47 -20.67
C THR A 871 26.94 -13.77 -21.84
N ASP A 872 25.64 -13.73 -21.59
CA ASP A 872 24.59 -14.00 -22.58
C ASP A 872 24.64 -13.00 -23.74
N LYS A 873 24.96 -11.74 -23.43
CA LYS A 873 25.09 -10.65 -24.41
C LYS A 873 26.06 -11.00 -25.54
N TYR A 874 27.15 -11.73 -25.25
CA TYR A 874 28.17 -12.10 -26.24
C TYR A 874 28.24 -13.61 -26.50
N ALA A 875 27.22 -14.37 -26.09
CA ALA A 875 27.20 -15.82 -26.24
C ALA A 875 26.98 -16.27 -27.68
N THR A 876 26.10 -15.59 -28.41
CA THR A 876 25.84 -15.86 -29.84
C THR A 876 26.59 -14.84 -30.68
N THR A 877 27.58 -15.30 -31.44
CA THR A 877 28.42 -14.41 -32.25
C THR A 877 27.94 -14.33 -33.69
N TYR A 878 28.31 -13.26 -34.41
CA TYR A 878 28.08 -13.19 -35.85
C TYR A 878 28.76 -14.35 -36.59
N SER A 879 29.95 -14.77 -36.14
CA SER A 879 30.65 -15.93 -36.71
C SER A 879 29.85 -17.23 -36.54
N ASP A 880 29.19 -17.41 -35.40
CA ASP A 880 28.33 -18.59 -35.16
C ASP A 880 27.09 -18.53 -36.06
N VAL A 881 26.41 -17.38 -36.11
CA VAL A 881 25.24 -17.20 -36.98
C VAL A 881 25.60 -17.42 -38.45
N ALA A 882 26.74 -16.92 -38.92
CA ALA A 882 27.20 -17.14 -40.29
C ALA A 882 27.49 -18.63 -40.57
N LYS A 883 28.06 -19.34 -39.58
CA LYS A 883 28.29 -20.79 -39.68
C LYS A 883 26.98 -21.56 -39.70
N ASP A 884 25.99 -21.18 -38.90
CA ASP A 884 24.67 -21.80 -38.83
C ASP A 884 23.88 -21.55 -40.12
N ILE A 885 23.92 -20.34 -40.66
CA ILE A 885 23.35 -20.02 -41.98
C ILE A 885 23.96 -20.94 -43.03
N LYS A 886 25.30 -21.06 -43.05
CA LYS A 886 25.99 -21.92 -44.00
C LYS A 886 25.63 -23.39 -43.81
N GLN A 887 25.46 -23.85 -42.58
CA GLN A 887 25.02 -25.21 -42.30
C GLN A 887 23.59 -25.43 -42.82
N ALA A 888 22.67 -24.52 -42.52
CA ALA A 888 21.28 -24.58 -42.96
C ALA A 888 21.16 -24.51 -44.50
N GLU A 889 21.94 -23.65 -45.16
CA GLU A 889 22.03 -23.57 -46.63
C GLU A 889 22.51 -24.90 -47.23
N ASN A 890 23.50 -25.54 -46.61
CA ASN A 890 23.99 -26.85 -47.05
C ASN A 890 22.96 -27.98 -46.83
N GLU A 891 22.27 -27.98 -45.69
CA GLU A 891 21.20 -28.93 -45.40
C GLU A 891 20.02 -28.77 -46.38
N LEU A 892 19.59 -27.53 -46.63
CA LEU A 892 18.54 -27.21 -47.60
C LEU A 892 18.95 -27.64 -49.02
N ALA A 893 20.20 -27.34 -49.44
CA ALA A 893 20.75 -27.81 -50.71
C ALA A 893 20.80 -29.34 -50.82
N GLY A 894 20.95 -30.04 -49.70
CA GLY A 894 20.82 -31.49 -49.58
C GLY A 894 19.38 -31.96 -49.83
N LEU A 895 18.42 -31.39 -49.11
CA LEU A 895 16.99 -31.70 -49.21
C LEU A 895 16.43 -31.45 -50.61
N LEU A 896 16.80 -30.33 -51.25
CA LEU A 896 16.41 -30.00 -52.63
C LEU A 896 16.86 -31.08 -53.63
N GLY A 897 17.95 -31.80 -53.32
CA GLY A 897 18.44 -32.90 -54.17
C GLY A 897 17.53 -34.13 -54.22
N ASN A 898 16.58 -34.24 -53.28
CA ASN A 898 15.64 -35.36 -53.21
C ASN A 898 14.31 -35.06 -53.92
N LEU A 899 14.12 -33.84 -54.43
CA LEU A 899 12.90 -33.43 -55.13
C LEU A 899 12.94 -33.86 -56.60
N THR A 900 11.77 -34.25 -57.13
CA THR A 900 11.58 -34.68 -58.53
C THR A 900 10.63 -33.73 -59.26
N GLY A 901 10.83 -33.47 -60.56
CA GLY A 901 9.99 -32.57 -61.35
C GLY A 901 10.21 -32.69 -62.86
N ASN A 902 9.60 -31.80 -63.65
CA ASN A 902 9.86 -31.71 -65.09
C ASN A 902 11.26 -31.09 -65.35
N GLU A 903 11.71 -31.09 -66.61
CA GLU A 903 13.06 -30.62 -66.97
C GLU A 903 13.32 -29.16 -66.59
N HIS A 904 12.32 -28.29 -66.71
CA HIS A 904 12.44 -26.88 -66.33
C HIS A 904 12.57 -26.70 -64.81
N ASP A 905 11.79 -27.47 -64.04
CA ASP A 905 11.84 -27.45 -62.58
C ASP A 905 13.17 -28.00 -62.05
N LEU A 906 13.67 -29.09 -62.62
CA LEU A 906 14.98 -29.67 -62.25
C LEU A 906 16.14 -28.72 -62.56
N LYS A 907 16.05 -27.97 -63.65
CA LYS A 907 17.02 -26.94 -64.00
C LYS A 907 16.97 -25.77 -63.01
N ALA A 908 15.78 -25.31 -62.63
CA ALA A 908 15.61 -24.27 -61.62
C ALA A 908 16.12 -24.70 -60.23
N LEU A 909 15.82 -25.94 -59.82
CA LEU A 909 16.32 -26.52 -58.57
C LEU A 909 17.85 -26.63 -58.54
N SER A 910 18.46 -26.97 -59.68
CA SER A 910 19.92 -27.04 -59.81
C SER A 910 20.57 -25.66 -59.66
N GLU A 911 19.98 -24.63 -60.26
CA GLU A 911 20.45 -23.24 -60.12
C GLU A 911 20.28 -22.74 -58.68
N PHE A 912 19.14 -23.01 -58.05
CA PHE A 912 18.91 -22.60 -56.67
C PHE A 912 19.88 -23.30 -55.69
N LYS A 913 20.16 -24.59 -55.92
CA LYS A 913 21.17 -25.34 -55.16
C LYS A 913 22.58 -24.80 -55.37
N TYR A 914 22.90 -24.32 -56.57
CA TYR A 914 24.17 -23.67 -56.83
C TYR A 914 24.30 -22.37 -56.02
N LEU A 915 23.27 -21.50 -56.07
CA LEU A 915 23.24 -20.24 -55.33
C LEU A 915 23.41 -20.43 -53.81
N LEU A 916 22.72 -21.41 -53.22
CA LEU A 916 22.85 -21.75 -51.80
C LEU A 916 24.26 -22.23 -51.40
N LYS A 917 25.05 -22.75 -52.33
CA LYS A 917 26.43 -23.22 -52.06
C LYS A 917 27.51 -22.18 -52.34
N THR A 918 27.20 -21.14 -53.09
CA THR A 918 28.17 -20.15 -53.58
C THR A 918 28.11 -18.79 -52.90
N ASN A 919 27.14 -18.53 -52.02
CA ASN A 919 27.16 -17.31 -51.21
C ASN A 919 28.36 -17.34 -50.26
N ILE A 920 29.40 -16.58 -50.62
CA ILE A 920 30.56 -16.20 -49.79
C ILE A 920 30.44 -14.72 -49.49
#